data_AF-A0A9W6KQC7-F1
#
_entry.id   AF-A0A9W6KQC7-F1
#
_cell.length_a   1.000
_cell.length_b   1.000
_cell.length_c   1.000
_cell.angle_alpha   90.00
_cell.angle_beta   90.00
_cell.angle_gamma   90.00
#
_symmetry.space_group_name_H-M   'P 1'
#
loop_
_entity.id
_entity.type
_entity.pdbx_description
1 polymer ?
#
loop_
_entity_poly.entity_id
_entity_poly.type
_entity_poly.pdbx_seq_one_letter_code
_entity_poly.pdbx_strand_id
1 'polypeptide(L)'
;MAVAWVFAGQGAQRRGMGADVLDRYPDLCRQADEILGYRVRELCLTNAAPGLKDTRHVQPALFVVNALSYLDRREREPAPDFLAGHSLGEYDALFAAGCFDFATGVRLVQRRGELMSQAGDGGMVAVVGVEPDRLADLLHREGLHEIDLANRNSARQVVLSGPDLALQRATEAITAAGAGRCVKLRVSAPFHSRHMAPAAAQYRQFLTAFALRDPQIPVIANVTALPYPAGGVGDLLGRQVDSPVRWWESMSHLLAAGVTDLVEVGPGRVLAELWNEAKAQPCPAPATPAPAACAPVIGAPAVPEPAEPAATARPGRITAAALGSAEFRADYGVRRAYLAGSMFKGIASPALVIRMAKAGLMGFLGTGGLTLDEIDAGIREIRAGLGAGARFGVNLLAVPDDPAAERELVALYLRHDVRHVEAASFLQLTPALLHFRYTGAAIGTDGVARAARHVVAKVSRPEVAAAFMAPPPAAMLDRLVAEGALTAAEAAAAALLPVAADICVEADSGGHTDAGSPYALMPAMGRLRDEAMRRHGYPARIRIGAAGGIGAPEAAAAAFVLGADFVVTGSVNQCTVEAGTSDAVKDLLAGLDVQDTAYAPAGDLFELGARVQVVRKGTLFPARANKLYQVYRQYDGLDDIDPETRRTIEERYFRRTFAEVWDETREYLRKHRPADLDRAERSPKARMALVFRWYFVHSTRLALAGEPGVPGGTVNYQIHCGPALGAFNRLVAGTPLHDWRQRHVDTIADLLMDGAAQLLDGTLRTWSNSGE
;
A
#
# COMPACT_ATOMS: atom_id res chain seq x y z
N MET A 1 44.84 -5.44 -22.23
CA MET A 1 43.55 -6.12 -22.07
C MET A 1 43.03 -5.69 -20.72
N ALA A 2 41.93 -4.94 -20.66
CA ALA A 2 41.40 -4.49 -19.38
C ALA A 2 40.63 -5.63 -18.71
N VAL A 3 40.83 -5.81 -17.41
CA VAL A 3 40.25 -6.90 -16.61
C VAL A 3 39.33 -6.33 -15.54
N ALA A 4 38.13 -6.89 -15.44
CA ALA A 4 37.21 -6.59 -14.34
C ALA A 4 37.15 -7.74 -13.34
N TRP A 5 37.25 -7.43 -12.04
CA TRP A 5 36.95 -8.41 -10.99
C TRP A 5 35.52 -8.21 -10.52
N VAL A 6 34.77 -9.31 -10.41
CA VAL A 6 33.37 -9.26 -10.00
C VAL A 6 33.03 -10.19 -8.84
N PHE A 7 32.06 -9.75 -8.04
CA PHE A 7 31.66 -10.43 -6.82
C PHE A 7 30.20 -10.86 -6.88
N ALA A 8 29.95 -12.14 -6.63
CA ALA A 8 28.60 -12.69 -6.62
C ALA A 8 27.86 -12.35 -5.31
N GLY A 9 26.56 -12.08 -5.43
CA GLY A 9 25.68 -11.86 -4.29
C GLY A 9 24.97 -13.12 -3.80
N GLN A 10 23.85 -12.89 -3.09
CA GLN A 10 22.99 -13.96 -2.58
C GLN A 10 22.46 -14.83 -3.74
N GLY A 11 22.61 -16.15 -3.58
CA GLY A 11 22.41 -17.17 -4.62
C GLY A 11 23.67 -18.02 -4.86
N ALA A 12 24.85 -17.48 -4.54
CA ALA A 12 26.14 -18.13 -4.75
C ALA A 12 26.60 -19.01 -3.55
N GLN A 13 25.93 -18.89 -2.41
CA GLN A 13 26.27 -19.62 -1.20
C GLN A 13 26.12 -21.13 -1.37
N ARG A 14 27.05 -21.87 -0.77
CA ARG A 14 26.99 -23.34 -0.66
C ARG A 14 27.69 -23.79 0.61
N ARG A 15 27.26 -24.94 1.14
CA ARG A 15 28.02 -25.62 2.20
C ARG A 15 29.44 -25.89 1.71
N GLY A 16 30.43 -25.60 2.54
CA GLY A 16 31.85 -25.75 2.22
C GLY A 16 32.46 -24.55 1.49
N MET A 17 31.72 -23.45 1.31
CA MET A 17 32.29 -22.23 0.73
C MET A 17 33.38 -21.64 1.62
N GLY A 18 34.44 -21.12 1.00
CA GLY A 18 35.56 -20.49 1.71
C GLY A 18 36.54 -21.45 2.39
N ALA A 19 36.43 -22.77 2.20
CA ALA A 19 37.35 -23.74 2.81
C ALA A 19 38.83 -23.52 2.46
N ASP A 20 39.09 -22.89 1.33
CA ASP A 20 40.40 -22.52 0.79
C ASP A 20 40.98 -21.22 1.37
N VAL A 21 40.13 -20.35 1.95
CA VAL A 21 40.53 -19.01 2.41
C VAL A 21 40.29 -18.76 3.90
N LEU A 22 39.26 -19.35 4.51
CA LEU A 22 38.88 -19.09 5.90
C LEU A 22 40.02 -19.42 6.89
N ASP A 23 40.69 -20.56 6.70
CA ASP A 23 41.77 -21.00 7.58
C ASP A 23 43.07 -20.19 7.40
N ARG A 24 43.18 -19.42 6.31
CA ARG A 24 44.35 -18.56 6.03
C ARG A 24 44.24 -17.18 6.64
N TYR A 25 43.03 -16.74 6.97
CA TYR A 25 42.76 -15.44 7.58
C TYR A 25 42.00 -15.59 8.92
N PRO A 26 42.60 -16.28 9.92
CA PRO A 26 41.92 -16.58 11.18
C PRO A 26 41.54 -15.33 11.98
N ASP A 27 42.33 -14.26 11.90
CA ASP A 27 42.06 -13.03 12.65
C ASP A 27 40.88 -12.24 12.07
N LEU A 28 40.73 -12.21 10.74
CA LEU A 28 39.55 -11.62 10.10
C LEU A 28 38.30 -12.46 10.34
N CYS A 29 38.41 -13.78 10.36
CA CYS A 29 37.31 -14.66 10.77
C CYS A 29 36.88 -14.36 12.21
N ARG A 30 37.84 -14.21 13.14
CA ARG A 30 37.55 -13.86 14.54
C ARG A 30 36.89 -12.49 14.67
N GLN A 31 37.37 -11.50 13.92
CA GLN A 31 36.77 -10.17 13.88
C GLN A 31 35.32 -10.21 13.34
N ALA A 32 35.06 -11.02 12.31
CA ALA A 32 33.70 -11.24 11.82
C ALA A 32 32.84 -11.93 12.89
N ASP A 33 33.35 -12.96 13.56
CA ASP A 33 32.65 -13.68 14.62
C ASP A 33 32.24 -12.76 15.77
N GLU A 34 33.13 -11.84 16.17
CA GLU A 34 32.87 -10.84 17.22
C GLU A 34 31.76 -9.85 16.83
N ILE A 35 31.69 -9.45 15.56
CA ILE A 35 30.65 -8.54 15.05
C ILE A 35 29.32 -9.27 14.87
N LEU A 36 29.36 -10.49 14.36
CA LEU A 36 28.18 -11.26 13.98
C LEU A 36 27.54 -12.01 15.15
N GLY A 37 28.32 -12.34 16.19
CA GLY A 37 27.87 -13.11 17.34
C GLY A 37 27.77 -14.62 17.09
N TYR A 38 28.29 -15.12 15.96
CA TYR A 38 28.36 -16.54 15.62
C TYR A 38 29.59 -16.84 14.77
N ARG A 39 29.99 -18.12 14.73
CA ARG A 39 31.18 -18.57 14.00
C ARG A 39 30.93 -18.66 12.49
N VAL A 40 31.42 -17.68 11.72
CA VAL A 40 31.26 -17.60 10.27
C VAL A 40 31.86 -18.82 9.57
N ARG A 41 32.99 -19.33 10.08
CA ARG A 41 33.64 -20.53 9.57
C ARG A 41 32.72 -21.75 9.66
N GLU A 42 32.13 -21.96 10.84
CA GLU A 42 31.25 -23.11 11.07
C GLU A 42 30.00 -23.02 10.19
N LEU A 43 29.38 -21.83 10.13
CA LEU A 43 28.26 -21.55 9.23
C LEU A 43 28.59 -21.87 7.76
N CYS A 44 29.75 -21.41 7.25
CA CYS A 44 30.13 -21.62 5.85
C CYS A 44 30.46 -23.08 5.52
N LEU A 45 31.20 -23.77 6.40
CA LEU A 45 31.71 -25.11 6.11
C LEU A 45 30.69 -26.22 6.37
N THR A 46 29.91 -26.10 7.45
CA THR A 46 28.98 -27.16 7.88
C THR A 46 27.52 -26.81 7.65
N ASN A 47 27.21 -25.54 7.37
CA ASN A 47 25.84 -25.01 7.37
C ASN A 47 25.16 -25.21 8.74
N ALA A 48 25.92 -25.06 9.82
CA ALA A 48 25.39 -25.07 11.18
C ALA A 48 24.37 -23.94 11.39
N ALA A 49 23.54 -24.08 12.43
CA ALA A 49 22.64 -23.01 12.85
C ALA A 49 23.43 -21.70 13.06
N PRO A 50 22.92 -20.56 12.59
CA PRO A 50 21.54 -20.32 12.17
C PRO A 50 21.21 -20.65 10.69
N GLY A 51 22.19 -21.11 9.92
CA GLY A 51 22.02 -21.66 8.56
C GLY A 51 22.06 -20.63 7.41
N LEU A 52 22.58 -21.07 6.25
CA LEU A 52 22.78 -20.26 5.03
C LEU A 52 21.49 -20.01 4.20
N LYS A 53 20.32 -20.38 4.74
CA LYS A 53 19.02 -20.10 4.10
C LYS A 53 18.45 -18.74 4.50
N ASP A 54 18.88 -18.20 5.63
CA ASP A 54 18.38 -16.95 6.17
C ASP A 54 19.20 -15.77 5.64
N THR A 55 18.52 -14.78 5.05
CA THR A 55 19.10 -13.55 4.51
C THR A 55 20.02 -12.86 5.51
N ARG A 56 19.68 -12.89 6.81
CA ARG A 56 20.44 -12.26 7.89
C ARG A 56 21.83 -12.87 8.08
N HIS A 57 22.01 -14.12 7.69
CA HIS A 57 23.26 -14.86 7.88
C HIS A 57 23.99 -15.10 6.57
N VAL A 58 23.26 -15.30 5.47
CA VAL A 58 23.88 -15.53 4.16
C VAL A 58 24.58 -14.29 3.63
N GLN A 59 24.05 -13.08 3.87
CA GLN A 59 24.68 -11.85 3.38
C GLN A 59 26.04 -11.60 4.05
N PRO A 60 26.17 -11.62 5.38
CA PRO A 60 27.47 -11.52 6.01
C PRO A 60 28.43 -12.65 5.66
N ALA A 61 27.94 -13.89 5.59
CA ALA A 61 28.79 -15.04 5.26
C ALA A 61 29.40 -14.92 3.85
N LEU A 62 28.61 -14.49 2.86
CA LEU A 62 29.08 -14.29 1.49
C LEU A 62 30.09 -13.13 1.41
N PHE A 63 29.79 -11.99 2.03
CA PHE A 63 30.74 -10.87 2.10
C PHE A 63 32.09 -11.31 2.69
N VAL A 64 32.07 -12.03 3.82
CA VAL A 64 33.32 -12.51 4.44
C VAL A 64 34.10 -13.40 3.47
N VAL A 65 33.46 -14.40 2.86
CA VAL A 65 34.16 -15.32 1.94
C VAL A 65 34.67 -14.59 0.69
N ASN A 66 33.88 -13.68 0.11
CA ASN A 66 34.26 -12.88 -1.04
C ASN A 66 35.45 -11.95 -0.73
N ALA A 67 35.38 -11.22 0.38
CA ALA A 67 36.44 -10.34 0.85
C ALA A 67 37.76 -11.10 1.10
N LEU A 68 37.70 -12.28 1.74
CA LEU A 68 38.89 -13.11 1.97
C LEU A 68 39.45 -13.67 0.65
N SER A 69 38.58 -14.05 -0.28
CA SER A 69 38.99 -14.50 -1.62
C SER A 69 39.66 -13.38 -2.42
N TYR A 70 39.17 -12.15 -2.29
CA TYR A 70 39.82 -10.97 -2.87
C TYR A 70 41.20 -10.75 -2.28
N LEU A 71 41.32 -10.77 -0.95
CA LEU A 71 42.60 -10.57 -0.26
C LEU A 71 43.63 -11.61 -0.69
N ASP A 72 43.24 -12.88 -0.81
CA ASP A 72 44.14 -13.95 -1.26
C ASP A 72 44.62 -13.74 -2.70
N ARG A 73 43.72 -13.37 -3.60
CA ARG A 73 44.07 -13.17 -5.02
C ARG A 73 44.88 -11.91 -5.25
N ARG A 74 44.57 -10.82 -4.53
CA ARG A 74 45.30 -9.55 -4.61
C ARG A 74 46.80 -9.70 -4.29
N GLU A 75 47.18 -10.69 -3.48
CA GLU A 75 48.59 -10.99 -3.19
C GLU A 75 49.34 -11.64 -4.36
N ARG A 76 48.62 -12.18 -5.35
CA ARG A 76 49.16 -13.07 -6.39
C ARG A 76 48.91 -12.57 -7.81
N GLU A 77 47.93 -11.72 -7.98
CA GLU A 77 47.46 -11.22 -9.26
C GLU A 77 47.53 -9.69 -9.30
N PRO A 78 47.81 -9.08 -10.48
CA PRO A 78 47.72 -7.64 -10.65
C PRO A 78 46.34 -7.09 -10.28
N ALA A 79 46.29 -5.84 -9.83
CA ALA A 79 45.03 -5.17 -9.53
C ALA A 79 44.15 -5.07 -10.80
N PRO A 80 42.82 -5.22 -10.68
CA PRO A 80 41.92 -5.07 -11.82
C PRO A 80 41.77 -3.60 -12.22
N ASP A 81 41.37 -3.39 -13.47
CA ASP A 81 41.05 -2.05 -14.00
C ASP A 81 39.66 -1.59 -13.54
N PHE A 82 38.74 -2.54 -13.32
CA PHE A 82 37.37 -2.29 -12.88
C PHE A 82 36.91 -3.30 -11.84
N LEU A 83 35.98 -2.86 -10.99
CA LEU A 83 35.29 -3.70 -10.01
C LEU A 83 33.78 -3.60 -10.24
N ALA A 84 33.07 -4.70 -10.06
CA ALA A 84 31.61 -4.69 -10.00
C ALA A 84 31.12 -5.80 -9.07
N GLY A 85 29.92 -5.68 -8.55
CA GLY A 85 29.35 -6.75 -7.73
C GLY A 85 27.87 -6.82 -7.89
N HIS A 86 27.32 -8.04 -7.90
CA HIS A 86 25.89 -8.25 -8.09
C HIS A 86 25.17 -8.18 -6.75
N SER A 87 24.31 -7.18 -6.57
CA SER A 87 23.56 -6.94 -5.32
C SER A 87 24.52 -6.83 -4.12
N LEU A 88 24.51 -7.82 -3.22
CA LEU A 88 25.42 -7.92 -2.08
C LEU A 88 26.90 -7.83 -2.49
N GLY A 89 27.29 -8.39 -3.65
CA GLY A 89 28.68 -8.34 -4.11
C GLY A 89 29.19 -6.91 -4.33
N GLU A 90 28.31 -5.92 -4.50
CA GLU A 90 28.72 -4.51 -4.64
C GLU A 90 29.47 -4.02 -3.38
N TYR A 91 29.17 -4.58 -2.21
CA TYR A 91 29.89 -4.28 -0.97
C TYR A 91 31.31 -4.85 -1.01
N ASP A 92 31.51 -6.04 -1.56
CA ASP A 92 32.84 -6.62 -1.77
C ASP A 92 33.65 -5.81 -2.78
N ALA A 93 33.01 -5.32 -3.85
CA ALA A 93 33.64 -4.45 -4.83
C ALA A 93 34.10 -3.11 -4.20
N LEU A 94 33.27 -2.50 -3.36
CA LEU A 94 33.62 -1.26 -2.64
C LEU A 94 34.69 -1.48 -1.57
N PHE A 95 34.66 -2.62 -0.87
CA PHE A 95 35.74 -3.04 0.02
C PHE A 95 37.06 -3.19 -0.75
N ALA A 96 37.02 -3.89 -1.88
CA ALA A 96 38.18 -4.10 -2.75
C ALA A 96 38.76 -2.77 -3.29
N ALA A 97 37.90 -1.79 -3.57
CA ALA A 97 38.27 -0.44 -3.98
C ALA A 97 38.72 0.49 -2.82
N GLY A 98 38.74 0.01 -1.58
CA GLY A 98 39.22 0.76 -0.43
C GLY A 98 38.21 1.75 0.17
N CYS A 99 36.92 1.68 -0.18
CA CYS A 99 35.89 2.59 0.32
C CYS A 99 35.67 2.49 1.84
N PHE A 100 35.90 1.31 2.42
CA PHE A 100 35.79 1.04 3.86
C PHE A 100 36.65 -0.17 4.26
N ASP A 101 36.87 -0.36 5.56
CA ASP A 101 37.62 -1.51 6.09
C ASP A 101 36.74 -2.77 6.24
N PHE A 102 37.37 -3.92 6.52
CA PHE A 102 36.68 -5.21 6.60
C PHE A 102 35.58 -5.21 7.66
N ALA A 103 35.89 -4.71 8.87
CA ALA A 103 34.94 -4.65 9.98
C ALA A 103 33.72 -3.79 9.66
N THR A 104 33.92 -2.63 9.03
CA THR A 104 32.84 -1.78 8.52
C THR A 104 32.00 -2.54 7.51
N GLY A 105 32.64 -3.20 6.54
CA GLY A 105 31.95 -4.03 5.56
C GLY A 105 31.04 -5.09 6.20
N VAL A 106 31.55 -5.84 7.18
CA VAL A 106 30.75 -6.84 7.93
C VAL A 106 29.54 -6.20 8.62
N ARG A 107 29.72 -5.05 9.28
CA ARG A 107 28.61 -4.32 9.94
C ARG A 107 27.58 -3.81 8.94
N LEU A 108 28.03 -3.31 7.79
CA LEU A 108 27.18 -2.81 6.72
C LEU A 108 26.28 -3.91 6.16
N VAL A 109 26.84 -5.10 5.86
CA VAL A 109 26.07 -6.21 5.29
C VAL A 109 25.23 -6.95 6.33
N GLN A 110 25.66 -7.00 7.61
CA GLN A 110 24.84 -7.49 8.71
C GLN A 110 23.58 -6.66 8.85
N ARG A 111 23.73 -5.33 8.94
CA ARG A 111 22.57 -4.43 9.08
C ARG A 111 21.68 -4.45 7.84
N ARG A 112 22.27 -4.54 6.65
CA ARG A 112 21.52 -4.69 5.39
C ARG A 112 20.68 -5.97 5.40
N GLY A 113 21.30 -7.12 5.74
CA GLY A 113 20.62 -8.41 5.80
C GLY A 113 19.47 -8.43 6.80
N GLU A 114 19.66 -7.82 7.98
CA GLU A 114 18.61 -7.61 8.98
C GLU A 114 17.42 -6.81 8.41
N LEU A 115 17.68 -5.61 7.90
CA LEU A 115 16.63 -4.71 7.41
C LEU A 115 15.87 -5.30 6.22
N MET A 116 16.59 -5.89 5.27
CA MET A 116 15.98 -6.52 4.10
C MET A 116 15.13 -7.74 4.51
N SER A 117 15.53 -8.49 5.53
CA SER A 117 14.73 -9.63 6.03
C SER A 117 13.43 -9.23 6.73
N GLN A 118 13.30 -7.99 7.20
CA GLN A 118 12.15 -7.52 7.99
C GLN A 118 10.97 -7.04 7.15
N ALA A 119 11.19 -6.66 5.89
CA ALA A 119 10.17 -6.14 4.99
C ALA A 119 9.31 -7.26 4.36
N GLY A 120 8.81 -8.19 5.18
CA GLY A 120 8.10 -9.42 4.78
C GLY A 120 6.86 -9.22 3.87
N ASP A 121 6.21 -10.35 3.54
CA ASP A 121 4.99 -10.46 2.72
C ASP A 121 5.15 -10.36 1.19
N GLY A 122 6.35 -10.69 0.67
CA GLY A 122 6.61 -10.81 -0.76
C GLY A 122 7.76 -11.76 -1.09
N GLY A 123 8.08 -11.88 -2.37
CA GLY A 123 9.11 -12.80 -2.86
C GLY A 123 9.80 -12.29 -4.11
N MET A 124 10.52 -13.19 -4.78
CA MET A 124 11.14 -12.92 -6.08
C MET A 124 10.99 -14.12 -7.02
N VAL A 125 10.81 -13.85 -8.30
CA VAL A 125 10.69 -14.87 -9.37
C VAL A 125 11.65 -14.51 -10.50
N ALA A 126 12.58 -15.41 -10.82
CA ALA A 126 13.39 -15.28 -12.01
C ALA A 126 12.59 -15.72 -13.25
N VAL A 127 12.61 -14.91 -14.29
CA VAL A 127 11.96 -15.17 -15.58
C VAL A 127 13.05 -15.28 -16.64
N VAL A 128 13.12 -16.45 -17.27
CA VAL A 128 14.15 -16.81 -18.25
C VAL A 128 13.54 -16.97 -19.64
N GLY A 129 14.18 -16.41 -20.66
CA GLY A 129 13.78 -16.55 -22.06
C GLY A 129 12.92 -15.39 -22.59
N VAL A 130 12.77 -14.32 -21.82
CA VAL A 130 12.00 -13.13 -22.19
C VAL A 130 12.87 -11.89 -22.12
N GLU A 131 12.68 -10.96 -23.07
CA GLU A 131 13.35 -9.66 -23.03
C GLU A 131 12.73 -8.77 -21.93
N PRO A 132 13.54 -7.96 -21.22
CA PRO A 132 13.03 -7.14 -20.12
C PRO A 132 11.87 -6.22 -20.49
N ASP A 133 11.95 -5.58 -21.66
CA ASP A 133 10.93 -4.60 -22.08
C ASP A 133 9.63 -5.30 -22.49
N ARG A 134 9.72 -6.46 -23.16
CA ARG A 134 8.56 -7.31 -23.46
C ARG A 134 7.90 -7.85 -22.20
N LEU A 135 8.70 -8.21 -21.19
CA LEU A 135 8.19 -8.66 -19.90
C LEU A 135 7.49 -7.51 -19.16
N ALA A 136 8.09 -6.31 -19.16
CA ALA A 136 7.46 -5.12 -18.59
C ALA A 136 6.12 -4.79 -19.28
N ASP A 137 6.07 -4.85 -20.61
CA ASP A 137 4.84 -4.66 -21.39
C ASP A 137 3.79 -5.73 -21.07
N LEU A 138 4.20 -6.99 -20.92
CA LEU A 138 3.30 -8.08 -20.53
C LEU A 138 2.72 -7.82 -19.14
N LEU A 139 3.56 -7.52 -18.15
CA LEU A 139 3.09 -7.21 -16.79
C LEU A 139 2.17 -5.98 -16.79
N HIS A 140 2.46 -4.98 -17.61
CA HIS A 140 1.61 -3.80 -17.77
C HIS A 140 0.24 -4.16 -18.37
N ARG A 141 0.20 -4.96 -19.46
CA ARG A 141 -1.04 -5.42 -20.09
C ARG A 141 -1.90 -6.27 -19.14
N GLU A 142 -1.27 -7.06 -18.30
CA GLU A 142 -1.93 -7.92 -17.31
C GLU A 142 -2.31 -7.18 -16.01
N GLY A 143 -2.03 -5.87 -15.93
CA GLY A 143 -2.37 -5.02 -14.77
C GLY A 143 -1.54 -5.29 -13.51
N LEU A 144 -0.36 -5.91 -13.64
CA LEU A 144 0.50 -6.35 -12.54
C LEU A 144 1.51 -5.26 -12.13
N HIS A 145 0.99 -4.07 -11.78
CA HIS A 145 1.80 -2.88 -11.49
C HIS A 145 2.52 -2.89 -10.13
N GLU A 146 2.20 -3.87 -9.28
CA GLU A 146 2.79 -4.06 -7.95
C GLU A 146 4.09 -4.89 -7.98
N ILE A 147 4.52 -5.32 -9.16
CA ILE A 147 5.75 -6.08 -9.40
C ILE A 147 6.80 -5.16 -10.02
N ASP A 148 7.98 -5.11 -9.40
CA ASP A 148 9.14 -4.42 -9.95
C ASP A 148 10.10 -5.43 -10.61
N LEU A 149 10.79 -4.96 -11.65
CA LEU A 149 11.92 -5.68 -12.25
C LEU A 149 13.15 -5.44 -11.36
N ALA A 150 13.28 -6.23 -10.29
CA ALA A 150 14.35 -6.13 -9.31
C ALA A 150 15.76 -6.36 -9.87
N ASN A 151 15.91 -7.23 -10.86
CA ASN A 151 17.19 -7.44 -11.52
C ASN A 151 17.00 -7.55 -13.03
N ARG A 152 17.77 -6.77 -13.80
CA ARG A 152 17.95 -6.98 -15.24
C ARG A 152 19.29 -7.69 -15.42
N ASN A 153 19.29 -9.03 -15.36
CA ASN A 153 20.52 -9.83 -15.33
C ASN A 153 21.15 -9.99 -16.71
N SER A 154 20.32 -10.16 -17.75
CA SER A 154 20.77 -10.24 -19.14
C SER A 154 19.62 -9.88 -20.09
N ALA A 155 19.88 -9.92 -21.40
CA ALA A 155 18.87 -9.77 -22.44
C ALA A 155 17.71 -10.78 -22.33
N ARG A 156 17.90 -11.89 -21.60
CA ARG A 156 16.92 -12.99 -21.50
C ARG A 156 16.61 -13.40 -20.06
N GLN A 157 17.14 -12.71 -19.07
CA GLN A 157 16.93 -13.05 -17.67
C GLN A 157 16.61 -11.81 -16.85
N VAL A 158 15.42 -11.80 -16.27
CA VAL A 158 14.94 -10.75 -15.37
C VAL A 158 14.44 -11.37 -14.09
N VAL A 159 14.62 -10.69 -12.97
CA VAL A 159 14.01 -11.08 -11.70
C VAL A 159 12.89 -10.11 -11.37
N LEU A 160 11.70 -10.67 -11.17
CA LEU A 160 10.52 -9.98 -10.69
C LEU A 160 10.50 -10.00 -9.16
N SER A 161 10.01 -8.93 -8.56
CA SER A 161 9.97 -8.75 -7.11
C SER A 161 8.69 -8.04 -6.71
N GLY A 162 7.99 -8.55 -5.71
CA GLY A 162 6.69 -8.02 -5.30
C GLY A 162 5.93 -8.96 -4.37
N PRO A 163 4.65 -8.67 -4.09
CA PRO A 163 3.81 -9.52 -3.27
C PRO A 163 3.68 -10.94 -3.85
N ASP A 164 3.64 -11.96 -3.00
CA ASP A 164 3.61 -13.37 -3.43
C ASP A 164 2.43 -13.68 -4.37
N LEU A 165 1.24 -13.12 -4.08
CA LEU A 165 0.05 -13.31 -4.91
C LEU A 165 0.20 -12.65 -6.30
N ALA A 166 0.82 -11.48 -6.37
CA ALA A 166 1.09 -10.82 -7.64
C ALA A 166 2.12 -11.60 -8.46
N LEU A 167 3.19 -12.09 -7.81
CA LEU A 167 4.19 -12.93 -8.46
C LEU A 167 3.60 -14.25 -8.98
N GLN A 168 2.62 -14.83 -8.27
CA GLN A 168 1.88 -15.98 -8.76
C GLN A 168 1.10 -15.64 -10.03
N ARG A 169 0.33 -14.55 -10.04
CA ARG A 169 -0.42 -14.08 -11.22
C ARG A 169 0.52 -13.77 -12.40
N ALA A 170 1.65 -13.12 -12.15
CA ALA A 170 2.68 -12.90 -13.16
C ALA A 170 3.20 -14.21 -13.73
N THR A 171 3.49 -15.19 -12.87
CA THR A 171 3.96 -16.50 -13.28
C THR A 171 2.94 -17.20 -14.19
N GLU A 172 1.67 -17.15 -13.82
CA GLU A 172 0.56 -17.71 -14.62
C GLU A 172 0.43 -16.98 -15.97
N ALA A 173 0.46 -15.65 -15.99
CA ALA A 173 0.36 -14.87 -17.22
C ALA A 173 1.55 -15.08 -18.17
N ILE A 174 2.79 -15.11 -17.63
CA ILE A 174 4.01 -15.39 -18.40
C ILE A 174 3.96 -16.80 -19.00
N THR A 175 3.46 -17.77 -18.23
CA THR A 175 3.32 -19.16 -18.69
C THR A 175 2.23 -19.27 -19.76
N ALA A 176 1.08 -18.64 -19.56
CA ALA A 176 -0.03 -18.64 -20.51
C ALA A 176 0.34 -17.96 -21.84
N ALA A 177 1.11 -16.88 -21.79
CA ALA A 177 1.63 -16.20 -22.98
C ALA A 177 2.78 -16.95 -23.67
N GLY A 178 3.30 -18.04 -23.09
CA GLY A 178 4.49 -18.73 -23.59
C GLY A 178 5.74 -17.84 -23.62
N ALA A 179 5.78 -16.78 -22.81
CA ALA A 179 6.77 -15.72 -22.91
C ALA A 179 8.12 -16.08 -22.28
N GLY A 180 8.12 -16.95 -21.26
CA GLY A 180 9.35 -17.37 -20.58
C GLY A 180 9.11 -18.41 -19.48
N ARG A 181 10.20 -18.94 -18.93
CA ARG A 181 10.19 -19.89 -17.81
C ARG A 181 10.36 -19.14 -16.49
N CYS A 182 9.40 -19.30 -15.59
CA CYS A 182 9.42 -18.70 -14.26
C CYS A 182 10.01 -19.67 -13.22
N VAL A 183 10.87 -19.16 -12.34
CA VAL A 183 11.50 -19.91 -11.24
C VAL A 183 11.42 -19.07 -9.97
N LYS A 184 10.64 -19.54 -8.97
CA LYS A 184 10.57 -18.87 -7.67
C LYS A 184 11.94 -18.95 -6.98
N LEU A 185 12.44 -17.80 -6.56
CA LEU A 185 13.71 -17.70 -5.83
C LEU A 185 13.49 -18.00 -4.35
N ARG A 186 14.49 -18.60 -3.70
CA ARG A 186 14.45 -18.96 -2.28
C ARG A 186 14.80 -17.77 -1.40
N VAL A 187 13.96 -16.75 -1.45
CA VAL A 187 14.05 -15.53 -0.64
C VAL A 187 12.68 -15.23 -0.03
N SER A 188 12.66 -14.60 1.14
CA SER A 188 11.45 -14.36 1.95
C SER A 188 10.93 -12.92 1.88
N ALA A 189 11.49 -12.11 0.97
CA ALA A 189 11.16 -10.70 0.85
C ALA A 189 11.40 -10.18 -0.58
N PRO A 190 10.67 -9.13 -1.00
CA PRO A 190 10.75 -8.56 -2.34
C PRO A 190 11.93 -7.60 -2.49
N PHE A 191 13.16 -8.11 -2.54
CA PHE A 191 14.37 -7.28 -2.62
C PHE A 191 14.44 -6.43 -3.90
N HIS A 192 15.19 -5.30 -3.84
CA HIS A 192 15.43 -4.39 -4.97
C HIS A 192 14.15 -3.86 -5.64
N SER A 193 13.13 -3.63 -4.83
CA SER A 193 11.82 -3.16 -5.26
C SER A 193 11.34 -2.02 -4.37
N ARG A 194 10.27 -1.34 -4.80
CA ARG A 194 9.60 -0.30 -4.01
C ARG A 194 9.18 -0.80 -2.62
N HIS A 195 8.94 -2.10 -2.47
CA HIS A 195 8.55 -2.72 -1.21
C HIS A 195 9.68 -2.73 -0.17
N MET A 196 10.92 -2.46 -0.58
CA MET A 196 12.07 -2.27 0.31
C MET A 196 12.27 -0.81 0.75
N ALA A 197 11.45 0.15 0.33
CA ALA A 197 11.62 1.57 0.66
C ALA A 197 11.77 1.85 2.18
N PRO A 198 11.02 1.19 3.09
CA PRO A 198 11.23 1.35 4.54
C PRO A 198 12.59 0.83 5.01
N ALA A 199 13.05 -0.31 4.48
CA ALA A 199 14.36 -0.87 4.78
C ALA A 199 15.48 0.03 4.23
N ALA A 200 15.31 0.58 3.03
CA ALA A 200 16.24 1.52 2.41
C ALA A 200 16.36 2.82 3.21
N ALA A 201 15.25 3.37 3.72
CA ALA A 201 15.27 4.56 4.58
C ALA A 201 16.07 4.33 5.88
N GLN A 202 15.82 3.21 6.56
CA GLN A 202 16.58 2.84 7.76
C GLN A 202 18.05 2.58 7.45
N TYR A 203 18.35 1.99 6.30
CA TYR A 203 19.71 1.72 5.88
C TYR A 203 20.48 3.00 5.52
N ARG A 204 19.84 3.93 4.81
CA ARG A 204 20.39 5.29 4.55
C ARG A 204 20.75 6.00 5.85
N GLN A 205 19.89 5.93 6.85
CA GLN A 205 20.17 6.50 8.17
C GLN A 205 21.37 5.80 8.84
N PHE A 206 21.47 4.47 8.75
CA PHE A 206 22.60 3.73 9.32
C PHE A 206 23.93 4.06 8.64
N LEU A 207 23.92 4.29 7.32
CA LEU A 207 25.12 4.64 6.55
C LEU A 207 25.75 5.98 6.99
N THR A 208 24.98 6.91 7.56
CA THR A 208 25.52 8.21 8.01
C THR A 208 26.50 8.08 9.19
N ALA A 209 26.51 6.94 9.88
CA ALA A 209 27.44 6.66 10.97
C ALA A 209 28.85 6.25 10.49
N PHE A 210 29.06 6.10 9.18
CA PHE A 210 30.32 5.62 8.60
C PHE A 210 30.93 6.65 7.65
N ALA A 211 32.24 6.82 7.73
CA ALA A 211 33.00 7.61 6.76
C ALA A 211 33.37 6.72 5.57
N LEU A 212 32.57 6.78 4.51
CA LEU A 212 32.79 6.02 3.28
C LEU A 212 33.65 6.85 2.30
N ARG A 213 34.75 6.26 1.83
CA ARG A 213 35.70 6.92 0.91
C ARG A 213 35.35 6.64 -0.55
N ASP A 214 35.86 7.49 -1.43
CA ASP A 214 35.75 7.28 -2.87
C ASP A 214 36.52 6.01 -3.33
N PRO A 215 36.00 5.27 -4.32
CA PRO A 215 36.68 4.09 -4.86
C PRO A 215 38.03 4.44 -5.49
N GLN A 216 39.09 3.72 -5.09
CA GLN A 216 40.42 3.86 -5.69
C GLN A 216 40.56 3.14 -7.04
N ILE A 217 39.74 2.11 -7.23
CA ILE A 217 39.54 1.41 -8.50
C ILE A 217 38.08 1.67 -8.90
N PRO A 218 37.77 2.01 -10.17
CA PRO A 218 36.41 2.26 -10.62
C PRO A 218 35.47 1.09 -10.29
N VAL A 219 34.43 1.36 -9.49
CA VAL A 219 33.37 0.39 -9.16
C VAL A 219 32.12 0.75 -9.97
N ILE A 220 31.52 -0.21 -10.68
CA ILE A 220 30.26 0.00 -11.41
C ILE A 220 29.07 -0.15 -10.46
N ALA A 221 28.28 0.91 -10.33
CA ALA A 221 27.16 0.94 -9.41
C ALA A 221 25.92 0.21 -9.96
N ASN A 222 25.26 -0.59 -9.12
CA ASN A 222 24.10 -1.40 -9.50
C ASN A 222 22.91 -0.57 -9.97
N VAL A 223 22.70 0.59 -9.34
CA VAL A 223 21.54 1.47 -9.58
C VAL A 223 21.67 2.25 -10.89
N THR A 224 22.87 2.69 -11.24
CA THR A 224 23.11 3.55 -12.40
C THR A 224 23.72 2.80 -13.59
N ALA A 225 24.32 1.62 -13.35
CA ALA A 225 25.15 0.89 -14.30
C ALA A 225 26.37 1.68 -14.80
N LEU A 226 26.85 2.63 -13.99
CA LEU A 226 27.99 3.51 -14.28
C LEU A 226 28.96 3.52 -13.09
N PRO A 227 30.22 3.95 -13.29
CA PRO A 227 31.15 4.14 -12.18
C PRO A 227 30.56 5.02 -11.06
N TYR A 228 30.86 4.69 -9.81
CA TYR A 228 30.50 5.52 -8.67
C TYR A 228 31.07 6.95 -8.83
N PRO A 229 30.24 8.00 -8.65
CA PRO A 229 30.74 9.37 -8.60
C PRO A 229 31.43 9.63 -7.26
N ALA A 230 32.30 10.65 -7.22
CA ALA A 230 32.92 11.12 -5.99
C ALA A 230 31.84 11.52 -4.95
N GLY A 231 32.01 11.09 -3.70
CA GLY A 231 31.05 11.24 -2.60
C GLY A 231 29.77 10.41 -2.74
N GLY A 232 29.62 9.60 -3.80
CA GLY A 232 28.37 8.91 -4.13
C GLY A 232 28.13 7.59 -3.41
N VAL A 233 29.11 7.07 -2.66
CA VAL A 233 29.07 5.70 -2.12
C VAL A 233 27.86 5.50 -1.19
N GLY A 234 27.66 6.39 -0.23
CA GLY A 234 26.56 6.29 0.74
C GLY A 234 25.17 6.41 0.11
N ASP A 235 24.98 7.37 -0.82
CA ASP A 235 23.69 7.55 -1.51
C ASP A 235 23.31 6.33 -2.34
N LEU A 236 24.24 5.86 -3.18
CA LEU A 236 23.96 4.75 -4.09
C LEU A 236 23.81 3.43 -3.34
N LEU A 237 24.57 3.16 -2.26
CA LEU A 237 24.32 2.00 -1.39
C LEU A 237 22.95 2.06 -0.69
N GLY A 238 22.54 3.25 -0.26
CA GLY A 238 21.21 3.46 0.32
C GLY A 238 20.08 3.20 -0.67
N ARG A 239 20.25 3.66 -1.92
CA ARG A 239 19.31 3.42 -3.04
C ARG A 239 19.35 1.99 -3.57
N GLN A 240 20.47 1.29 -3.47
CA GLN A 240 20.61 -0.09 -3.94
C GLN A 240 19.56 -1.02 -3.28
N VAL A 241 19.16 -0.74 -2.04
CA VAL A 241 18.20 -1.56 -1.28
C VAL A 241 16.80 -1.59 -1.93
N ASP A 242 16.33 -0.46 -2.46
CA ASP A 242 14.98 -0.28 -3.04
C ASP A 242 14.96 -0.06 -4.57
N SER A 243 16.13 -0.07 -5.22
CA SER A 243 16.26 0.15 -6.66
C SER A 243 16.70 -1.13 -7.40
N PRO A 244 16.34 -1.27 -8.69
CA PRO A 244 16.78 -2.40 -9.51
C PRO A 244 18.30 -2.55 -9.62
N VAL A 245 18.75 -3.79 -9.69
CA VAL A 245 20.13 -4.16 -10.08
C VAL A 245 20.20 -4.22 -11.61
N ARG A 246 20.85 -3.22 -12.21
CA ARG A 246 21.01 -3.06 -13.66
C ARG A 246 22.26 -3.78 -14.17
N TRP A 247 22.31 -5.09 -13.96
CA TRP A 247 23.51 -5.90 -14.22
C TRP A 247 23.84 -6.02 -15.71
N TRP A 248 22.83 -6.23 -16.56
CA TRP A 248 23.02 -6.31 -18.01
C TRP A 248 23.64 -5.02 -18.57
N GLU A 249 23.14 -3.87 -18.13
CA GLU A 249 23.71 -2.57 -18.47
C GLU A 249 25.12 -2.40 -17.89
N SER A 250 25.37 -2.85 -16.66
CA SER A 250 26.69 -2.77 -16.01
C SER A 250 27.75 -3.57 -16.78
N MET A 251 27.41 -4.79 -17.21
CA MET A 251 28.31 -5.62 -18.02
C MET A 251 28.53 -5.00 -19.41
N SER A 252 27.47 -4.43 -19.99
CA SER A 252 27.56 -3.75 -21.29
C SER A 252 28.44 -2.50 -21.22
N HIS A 253 28.40 -1.77 -20.11
CA HIS A 253 29.29 -0.64 -19.84
C HIS A 253 30.76 -1.10 -19.77
N LEU A 254 31.05 -2.19 -19.05
CA LEU A 254 32.41 -2.74 -18.99
C LEU A 254 32.92 -3.18 -20.36
N LEU A 255 32.08 -3.83 -21.18
CA LEU A 255 32.42 -4.18 -22.56
C LEU A 255 32.76 -2.94 -23.39
N ALA A 256 31.93 -1.89 -23.29
CA ALA A 256 32.16 -0.62 -23.98
C ALA A 256 33.42 0.11 -23.48
N ALA A 257 33.80 -0.07 -22.22
CA ALA A 257 35.03 0.44 -21.61
C ALA A 257 36.29 -0.38 -21.99
N GLY A 258 36.15 -1.41 -22.83
CA GLY A 258 37.27 -2.21 -23.33
C GLY A 258 37.69 -3.37 -22.43
N VAL A 259 36.86 -3.74 -21.45
CA VAL A 259 37.08 -4.95 -20.65
C VAL A 259 36.86 -6.18 -21.51
N THR A 260 37.89 -7.02 -21.61
CA THR A 260 37.85 -8.26 -22.41
C THR A 260 37.65 -9.49 -21.56
N ASP A 261 38.10 -9.43 -20.30
CA ASP A 261 38.13 -10.56 -19.38
C ASP A 261 37.50 -10.17 -18.04
N LEU A 262 36.66 -11.08 -17.54
CA LEU A 262 35.97 -10.93 -16.25
C LEU A 262 36.37 -12.09 -15.35
N VAL A 263 36.75 -11.73 -14.13
CA VAL A 263 37.24 -12.64 -13.11
C VAL A 263 36.24 -12.64 -11.96
N GLU A 264 35.47 -13.72 -11.83
CA GLU A 264 34.58 -13.91 -10.68
C GLU A 264 35.41 -14.30 -9.45
N VAL A 265 35.26 -13.54 -8.37
CA VAL A 265 35.96 -13.70 -7.09
C VAL A 265 34.98 -14.24 -6.05
N GLY A 266 35.41 -15.26 -5.31
CA GLY A 266 34.58 -15.92 -4.30
C GLY A 266 33.90 -17.20 -4.80
N PRO A 267 32.86 -17.69 -4.09
CA PRO A 267 32.23 -18.95 -4.40
C PRO A 267 31.21 -18.77 -5.52
N GLY A 268 31.33 -19.54 -6.61
CA GLY A 268 30.32 -19.55 -7.68
C GLY A 268 30.96 -19.45 -9.06
N ARG A 269 30.12 -19.49 -10.10
CA ARG A 269 30.47 -19.23 -11.50
C ARG A 269 29.33 -18.54 -12.27
N VAL A 270 28.39 -17.93 -11.54
CA VAL A 270 27.12 -17.46 -12.12
C VAL A 270 27.33 -16.16 -12.89
N LEU A 271 28.23 -15.29 -12.42
CA LEU A 271 28.51 -14.02 -13.09
C LEU A 271 29.29 -14.22 -14.38
N ALA A 272 30.16 -15.23 -14.44
CA ALA A 272 30.85 -15.61 -15.67
C ALA A 272 29.87 -16.02 -16.79
N GLU A 273 28.78 -16.70 -16.45
CA GLU A 273 27.72 -17.04 -17.42
C GLU A 273 26.98 -15.79 -17.91
N LEU A 274 26.57 -14.91 -16.99
CA LEU A 274 25.91 -13.64 -17.33
C LEU A 274 26.81 -12.71 -18.17
N TRP A 275 28.13 -12.74 -17.94
CA TRP A 275 29.10 -12.03 -18.76
C TRP A 275 29.13 -12.53 -20.19
N ASN A 276 29.10 -13.85 -20.38
CA ASN A 276 29.07 -14.44 -21.72
C ASN A 276 27.77 -14.09 -22.46
N GLU A 277 26.63 -14.05 -21.75
CA GLU A 277 25.37 -13.57 -22.31
C GLU A 277 25.44 -12.08 -22.71
N ALA A 278 26.00 -11.22 -21.86
CA ALA A 278 26.17 -9.80 -22.16
C ALA A 278 27.13 -9.56 -23.35
N LYS A 279 28.18 -10.37 -23.52
CA LYS A 279 29.04 -10.33 -24.71
C LYS A 279 28.28 -10.71 -25.97
N ALA A 280 27.44 -11.73 -25.90
CA ALA A 280 26.67 -12.21 -27.04
C ALA A 280 25.55 -11.22 -27.42
N GLN A 281 24.91 -10.59 -26.43
CA GLN A 281 23.82 -9.64 -26.59
C GLN A 281 24.04 -8.46 -25.65
N PRO A 282 24.88 -7.48 -26.04
CA PRO A 282 25.07 -6.27 -25.25
C PRO A 282 23.75 -5.49 -25.13
N CYS A 283 23.54 -4.83 -24.00
CA CYS A 283 22.43 -3.89 -23.85
C CYS A 283 22.61 -2.77 -24.88
N PRO A 284 21.58 -2.45 -25.68
CA PRO A 284 21.60 -1.26 -26.51
C PRO A 284 21.90 -0.05 -25.64
N ALA A 285 22.77 0.84 -26.10
CA ALA A 285 22.95 2.13 -25.44
C ALA A 285 21.56 2.78 -25.34
N PRO A 286 21.16 3.34 -24.19
CA PRO A 286 19.94 4.14 -24.15
C PRO A 286 20.07 5.19 -25.26
N ALA A 287 19.02 5.33 -26.09
CA ALA A 287 19.00 6.37 -27.10
C ALA A 287 19.37 7.67 -26.39
N THR A 288 20.54 8.23 -26.73
CA THR A 288 20.89 9.57 -26.31
C THR A 288 19.67 10.41 -26.69
N PRO A 289 19.03 11.14 -25.78
CA PRO A 289 18.09 12.15 -26.22
C PRO A 289 18.92 13.02 -27.15
N ALA A 290 18.58 13.05 -28.43
CA ALA A 290 19.11 14.06 -29.32
C ALA A 290 18.88 15.40 -28.59
N PRO A 291 19.87 16.30 -28.52
CA PRO A 291 19.59 17.65 -28.03
C PRO A 291 18.43 18.14 -28.88
N ALA A 292 17.27 18.36 -28.25
CA ALA A 292 16.11 18.86 -28.95
C ALA A 292 16.56 20.14 -29.64
N ALA A 293 16.67 20.08 -30.97
CA ALA A 293 16.96 21.24 -31.77
C ALA A 293 15.91 22.30 -31.41
N CYS A 294 16.39 23.46 -30.93
CA CYS A 294 15.57 24.65 -30.83
C CYS A 294 14.96 24.92 -32.21
N ALA A 295 13.69 24.54 -32.39
CA ALA A 295 12.84 25.19 -33.36
C ALA A 295 12.65 26.65 -32.89
N PRO A 296 12.57 27.62 -33.82
CA PRO A 296 12.50 29.03 -33.45
C PRO A 296 11.28 29.25 -32.58
N VAL A 297 11.48 29.95 -31.47
CA VAL A 297 10.42 30.55 -30.66
C VAL A 297 9.64 31.49 -31.59
N ILE A 298 8.53 31.02 -32.15
CA ILE A 298 7.48 31.92 -32.62
C ILE A 298 6.84 32.43 -31.33
N GLY A 299 7.09 33.71 -31.07
CA GLY A 299 6.57 34.56 -30.00
C GLY A 299 5.83 33.82 -28.89
N ALA A 300 6.49 33.70 -27.74
CA ALA A 300 5.81 33.42 -26.49
C ALA A 300 4.52 34.27 -26.41
N PRO A 301 3.33 33.67 -26.18
CA PRO A 301 2.34 34.44 -25.44
C PRO A 301 3.04 34.79 -24.13
N ALA A 302 3.08 36.08 -23.81
CA ALA A 302 3.67 36.57 -22.58
C ALA A 302 3.29 35.62 -21.44
N VAL A 303 4.31 35.14 -20.73
CA VAL A 303 4.12 34.64 -19.37
C VAL A 303 3.19 35.67 -18.72
N PRO A 304 2.02 35.29 -18.18
CA PRO A 304 1.27 36.24 -17.38
C PRO A 304 2.28 36.69 -16.33
N GLU A 305 2.61 37.97 -16.32
CA GLU A 305 3.35 38.54 -15.21
C GLU A 305 2.71 37.99 -13.93
N PRO A 306 3.50 37.67 -12.88
CA PRO A 306 2.89 37.46 -11.60
C PRO A 306 2.03 38.69 -11.39
N ALA A 307 0.70 38.48 -11.31
CA ALA A 307 -0.21 39.57 -11.04
C ALA A 307 0.42 40.34 -9.87
N GLU A 308 0.63 41.65 -10.06
CA GLU A 308 1.05 42.52 -8.96
C GLU A 308 0.30 42.06 -7.72
N PRO A 309 0.95 41.91 -6.56
CA PRO A 309 0.24 41.50 -5.35
C PRO A 309 -0.92 42.46 -5.21
N ALA A 310 -2.12 41.95 -5.51
CA ALA A 310 -3.34 42.73 -5.44
C ALA A 310 -3.30 43.30 -4.03
N ALA A 311 -3.22 44.63 -3.94
CA ALA A 311 -3.05 45.38 -2.71
C ALA A 311 -3.79 44.62 -1.61
N THR A 312 -3.05 44.11 -0.62
CA THR A 312 -3.52 43.14 0.37
C THR A 312 -4.83 43.60 0.97
N ALA A 313 -5.94 43.23 0.32
CA ALA A 313 -7.26 43.36 0.87
C ALA A 313 -7.23 42.40 2.03
N ARG A 314 -7.42 42.91 3.24
CA ARG A 314 -7.56 42.09 4.44
C ARG A 314 -8.45 40.90 4.07
N PRO A 315 -8.01 39.64 4.27
CA PRO A 315 -8.85 38.51 3.93
C PRO A 315 -10.20 38.70 4.63
N GLY A 316 -11.27 38.66 3.82
CA GLY A 316 -12.62 38.60 4.35
C GLY A 316 -12.72 37.45 5.35
N ARG A 317 -13.61 37.57 6.33
CA ARG A 317 -13.77 36.56 7.39
C ARG A 317 -13.87 35.15 6.77
N ILE A 318 -12.99 34.24 7.17
CA ILE A 318 -13.09 32.84 6.72
C ILE A 318 -14.33 32.24 7.37
N THR A 319 -15.26 31.79 6.53
CA THR A 319 -16.47 31.09 6.97
C THR A 319 -16.37 29.63 6.59
N ALA A 320 -17.10 28.79 7.29
CA ALA A 320 -17.08 27.37 7.02
C ALA A 320 -17.78 26.97 5.71
N ALA A 321 -18.59 27.86 5.13
CA ALA A 321 -19.09 27.73 3.75
C ALA A 321 -18.01 28.04 2.70
N ALA A 322 -16.93 28.74 3.07
CA ALA A 322 -15.80 29.03 2.21
C ALA A 322 -14.70 27.95 2.25
N LEU A 323 -14.74 27.03 3.22
CA LEU A 323 -13.77 25.94 3.31
C LEU A 323 -14.01 24.89 2.23
N GLY A 324 -12.93 24.48 1.56
CA GLY A 324 -12.96 23.50 0.48
C GLY A 324 -13.60 24.00 -0.82
N SER A 325 -13.80 23.08 -1.76
CA SER A 325 -14.21 23.36 -3.13
C SER A 325 -15.69 23.75 -3.23
N ALA A 326 -15.97 24.88 -3.88
CA ALA A 326 -17.32 25.30 -4.23
C ALA A 326 -17.97 24.39 -5.28
N GLU A 327 -17.17 23.90 -6.24
CA GLU A 327 -17.63 22.95 -7.25
C GLU A 327 -18.05 21.63 -6.60
N PHE A 328 -17.29 21.14 -5.61
CA PHE A 328 -17.66 19.97 -4.83
C PHE A 328 -19.04 20.16 -4.17
N ARG A 329 -19.23 21.31 -3.52
CA ARG A 329 -20.51 21.65 -2.89
C ARG A 329 -21.67 21.64 -3.89
N ALA A 330 -21.47 22.19 -5.08
CA ALA A 330 -22.48 22.22 -6.13
C ALA A 330 -22.81 20.82 -6.68
N ASP A 331 -21.79 20.01 -6.97
CA ASP A 331 -21.94 18.67 -7.53
C ASP A 331 -22.68 17.74 -6.55
N TYR A 332 -22.25 17.73 -5.29
CA TYR A 332 -22.84 16.87 -4.27
C TYR A 332 -24.10 17.47 -3.63
N GLY A 333 -24.41 18.75 -3.90
CA GLY A 333 -25.57 19.45 -3.34
C GLY A 333 -25.45 19.67 -1.84
N VAL A 334 -24.25 19.95 -1.35
CA VAL A 334 -23.94 20.09 0.07
C VAL A 334 -23.56 21.53 0.43
N ARG A 335 -24.04 22.02 1.57
CA ARG A 335 -23.76 23.40 2.05
C ARG A 335 -22.34 23.58 2.60
N ARG A 336 -21.64 22.48 2.90
CA ARG A 336 -20.25 22.44 3.37
C ARG A 336 -19.51 21.35 2.62
N ALA A 337 -18.21 21.54 2.39
CA ALA A 337 -17.35 20.53 1.77
C ALA A 337 -17.02 19.40 2.77
N TYR A 338 -18.05 18.66 3.17
CA TYR A 338 -18.02 17.68 4.25
C TYR A 338 -18.90 16.48 3.88
N LEU A 339 -18.40 15.27 4.13
CA LEU A 339 -19.13 14.02 3.97
C LEU A 339 -19.09 13.20 5.28
N ALA A 340 -20.16 12.45 5.55
CA ALA A 340 -20.10 11.32 6.48
C ALA A 340 -19.80 10.04 5.70
N GLY A 341 -18.61 9.48 5.89
CA GLY A 341 -18.16 8.26 5.22
C GLY A 341 -19.00 7.05 5.63
N SER A 342 -18.98 6.01 4.79
CA SER A 342 -19.73 4.81 5.09
C SER A 342 -19.10 4.00 6.23
N MET A 343 -19.94 3.22 6.93
CA MET A 343 -19.51 2.36 8.03
C MET A 343 -20.17 0.98 7.90
N PHE A 344 -19.36 -0.07 7.99
CA PHE A 344 -19.70 -1.48 7.75
C PHE A 344 -21.02 -1.92 8.41
N LYS A 345 -21.75 -2.86 7.80
CA LYS A 345 -22.97 -3.49 8.34
C LYS A 345 -24.11 -2.52 8.63
N GLY A 346 -24.28 -1.48 7.81
CA GLY A 346 -25.36 -0.51 7.99
C GLY A 346 -25.19 0.39 9.21
N ILE A 347 -24.00 0.44 9.81
CA ILE A 347 -23.70 1.38 10.90
C ILE A 347 -23.88 2.82 10.41
N ALA A 348 -23.43 3.12 9.18
CA ALA A 348 -23.89 4.30 8.46
C ALA A 348 -25.29 3.98 7.91
N SER A 349 -26.30 4.20 8.75
CA SER A 349 -27.67 3.73 8.56
C SER A 349 -28.47 4.61 7.58
N PRO A 350 -29.64 4.14 7.11
CA PRO A 350 -30.62 5.00 6.44
C PRO A 350 -30.94 6.27 7.21
N ALA A 351 -31.17 6.18 8.53
CA ALA A 351 -31.46 7.32 9.39
C ALA A 351 -30.33 8.37 9.39
N LEU A 352 -29.07 7.92 9.41
CA LEU A 352 -27.89 8.80 9.34
C LEU A 352 -27.84 9.53 8.00
N VAL A 353 -28.03 8.80 6.90
CA VAL A 353 -28.03 9.38 5.55
C VAL A 353 -29.17 10.37 5.37
N ILE A 354 -30.38 10.04 5.84
CA ILE A 354 -31.55 10.93 5.81
C ILE A 354 -31.29 12.21 6.61
N ARG A 355 -30.71 12.09 7.81
CA ARG A 355 -30.38 13.25 8.66
C ARG A 355 -29.38 14.17 7.98
N MET A 356 -28.30 13.61 7.44
CA MET A 356 -27.29 14.37 6.68
C MET A 356 -27.93 15.10 5.49
N ALA A 357 -28.71 14.40 4.67
CA ALA A 357 -29.35 14.99 3.49
C ALA A 357 -30.33 16.12 3.85
N LYS A 358 -31.15 15.96 4.90
CA LYS A 358 -32.07 17.01 5.39
C LYS A 358 -31.32 18.24 5.90
N ALA A 359 -30.11 18.05 6.42
CA ALA A 359 -29.24 19.14 6.84
C ALA A 359 -28.45 19.77 5.68
N GLY A 360 -28.71 19.39 4.42
CA GLY A 360 -27.95 19.88 3.26
C GLY A 360 -26.50 19.38 3.24
N LEU A 361 -26.25 18.18 3.77
CA LEU A 361 -24.97 17.48 3.74
C LEU A 361 -25.15 16.11 3.07
N MET A 362 -24.09 15.31 2.94
CA MET A 362 -24.20 13.96 2.38
C MET A 362 -23.54 12.93 3.30
N GLY A 363 -24.24 11.82 3.49
CA GLY A 363 -23.70 10.59 4.07
C GLY A 363 -23.82 9.42 3.09
N PHE A 364 -23.00 8.40 3.29
CA PHE A 364 -23.02 7.18 2.48
C PHE A 364 -23.58 5.99 3.28
N LEU A 365 -24.63 5.36 2.76
CA LEU A 365 -25.17 4.12 3.35
C LEU A 365 -24.09 3.04 3.37
N GLY A 366 -23.87 2.44 4.54
CA GLY A 366 -22.85 1.40 4.77
C GLY A 366 -23.29 0.03 4.29
N THR A 367 -23.06 -0.28 3.02
CA THR A 367 -23.50 -1.53 2.38
C THR A 367 -22.60 -2.73 2.63
N GLY A 368 -21.33 -2.50 2.98
CA GLY A 368 -20.37 -3.56 3.27
C GLY A 368 -20.93 -4.58 4.28
N GLY A 369 -20.99 -5.85 3.89
CA GLY A 369 -21.48 -6.94 4.72
C GLY A 369 -23.00 -7.07 4.82
N LEU A 370 -23.79 -6.19 4.21
CA LEU A 370 -25.23 -6.38 4.06
C LEU A 370 -25.55 -7.25 2.84
N THR A 371 -26.70 -7.91 2.87
CA THR A 371 -27.29 -8.61 1.72
C THR A 371 -27.90 -7.64 0.71
N LEU A 372 -28.12 -8.07 -0.54
CA LEU A 372 -28.77 -7.23 -1.54
C LEU A 372 -30.17 -6.77 -1.13
N ASP A 373 -30.93 -7.61 -0.43
CA ASP A 373 -32.28 -7.26 0.06
C ASP A 373 -32.22 -6.20 1.18
N GLU A 374 -31.27 -6.30 2.10
CA GLU A 374 -31.05 -5.28 3.14
C GLU A 374 -30.62 -3.94 2.51
N ILE A 375 -29.78 -3.98 1.48
CA ILE A 375 -29.34 -2.80 0.74
C ILE A 375 -30.50 -2.16 -0.03
N ASP A 376 -31.32 -2.97 -0.73
CA ASP A 376 -32.52 -2.53 -1.44
C ASP A 376 -33.53 -1.87 -0.48
N ALA A 377 -33.78 -2.50 0.67
CA ALA A 377 -34.64 -1.95 1.72
C ALA A 377 -34.11 -0.61 2.25
N GLY A 378 -32.81 -0.53 2.55
CA GLY A 378 -32.17 0.70 3.03
C GLY A 378 -32.25 1.85 2.02
N ILE A 379 -32.04 1.57 0.73
CA ILE A 379 -32.19 2.59 -0.34
C ILE A 379 -33.65 3.06 -0.43
N ARG A 380 -34.63 2.16 -0.35
CA ARG A 380 -36.05 2.51 -0.36
C ARG A 380 -36.43 3.37 0.84
N GLU A 381 -35.93 3.05 2.03
CA GLU A 381 -36.14 3.84 3.24
C GLU A 381 -35.59 5.27 3.08
N ILE A 382 -34.35 5.42 2.58
CA ILE A 382 -33.75 6.73 2.31
C ILE A 382 -34.61 7.53 1.32
N ARG A 383 -35.05 6.91 0.23
CA ARG A 383 -35.90 7.57 -0.77
C ARG A 383 -37.26 7.97 -0.19
N ALA A 384 -37.88 7.14 0.62
CA ALA A 384 -39.12 7.47 1.30
C ALA A 384 -38.93 8.66 2.28
N GLY A 385 -37.79 8.72 2.97
CA GLY A 385 -37.47 9.76 3.94
C GLY A 385 -37.09 11.13 3.36
N LEU A 386 -36.65 11.18 2.09
CA LEU A 386 -36.17 12.39 1.42
C LEU A 386 -37.02 12.84 0.22
N GLY A 387 -37.85 11.96 -0.34
CA GLY A 387 -38.62 12.21 -1.55
C GLY A 387 -37.86 11.89 -2.84
N ALA A 388 -38.59 11.95 -3.97
CA ALA A 388 -38.03 11.69 -5.29
C ALA A 388 -36.99 12.77 -5.67
N GLY A 389 -35.85 12.34 -6.22
CA GLY A 389 -34.78 13.24 -6.69
C GLY A 389 -33.78 13.72 -5.63
N ALA A 390 -33.96 13.36 -4.35
CA ALA A 390 -32.99 13.70 -3.31
C ALA A 390 -31.61 13.07 -3.56
N ARG A 391 -30.55 13.84 -3.27
CA ARG A 391 -29.16 13.38 -3.39
C ARG A 391 -28.74 12.69 -2.10
N PHE A 392 -28.27 11.46 -2.23
CA PHE A 392 -27.65 10.69 -1.15
C PHE A 392 -26.55 9.79 -1.71
N GLY A 393 -25.67 9.32 -0.83
CA GLY A 393 -24.59 8.42 -1.18
C GLY A 393 -24.84 6.98 -0.74
N VAL A 394 -24.25 6.03 -1.46
CA VAL A 394 -24.21 4.60 -1.09
C VAL A 394 -22.78 4.10 -1.22
N ASN A 395 -22.31 3.26 -0.30
CA ASN A 395 -21.00 2.64 -0.44
C ASN A 395 -21.01 1.58 -1.55
N LEU A 396 -19.97 1.56 -2.39
CA LEU A 396 -19.65 0.46 -3.29
C LEU A 396 -18.35 -0.16 -2.80
N LEU A 397 -18.44 -1.28 -2.10
CA LEU A 397 -17.28 -2.02 -1.60
C LEU A 397 -16.79 -2.98 -2.68
N ALA A 398 -15.49 -2.98 -2.97
CA ALA A 398 -14.90 -3.93 -3.91
C ALA A 398 -15.05 -5.37 -3.42
N VAL A 399 -15.43 -6.28 -4.33
CA VAL A 399 -15.59 -7.72 -4.03
C VAL A 399 -14.74 -8.54 -5.01
N PRO A 400 -13.39 -8.52 -4.88
CA PRO A 400 -12.49 -9.11 -5.86
C PRO A 400 -12.68 -10.63 -6.05
N ASP A 401 -13.10 -11.32 -5.00
CA ASP A 401 -13.34 -12.76 -5.02
C ASP A 401 -14.72 -13.14 -5.61
N ASP A 402 -15.61 -12.16 -5.83
CA ASP A 402 -16.94 -12.38 -6.39
C ASP A 402 -17.39 -11.22 -7.30
N PRO A 403 -16.83 -11.13 -8.52
CA PRO A 403 -17.21 -10.09 -9.48
C PRO A 403 -18.69 -10.13 -9.90
N ALA A 404 -19.39 -11.26 -9.70
CA ALA A 404 -20.81 -11.37 -9.98
C ALA A 404 -21.65 -10.61 -8.95
N ALA A 405 -21.34 -10.77 -7.67
CA ALA A 405 -21.99 -10.02 -6.60
C ALA A 405 -21.82 -8.50 -6.77
N GLU A 406 -20.63 -8.04 -7.18
CA GLU A 406 -20.41 -6.61 -7.45
C GLU A 406 -21.24 -6.10 -8.64
N ARG A 407 -21.40 -6.90 -9.71
CA ARG A 407 -22.29 -6.57 -10.85
C ARG A 407 -23.76 -6.51 -10.43
N GLU A 408 -24.23 -7.45 -9.62
CA GLU A 408 -25.62 -7.45 -9.12
C GLU A 408 -25.90 -6.24 -8.23
N LEU A 409 -24.93 -5.85 -7.40
CA LEU A 409 -24.99 -4.65 -6.58
C LEU A 409 -25.09 -3.38 -7.44
N VAL A 410 -24.25 -3.26 -8.46
CA VAL A 410 -24.31 -2.14 -9.41
C VAL A 410 -25.64 -2.12 -10.16
N ALA A 411 -26.15 -3.28 -10.59
CA ALA A 411 -27.46 -3.37 -11.23
C ALA A 411 -28.58 -2.88 -10.30
N LEU A 412 -28.52 -3.20 -9.00
CA LEU A 412 -29.44 -2.67 -7.99
C LEU A 412 -29.35 -1.14 -7.89
N TYR A 413 -28.14 -0.58 -7.86
CA TYR A 413 -27.93 0.87 -7.81
C TYR A 413 -28.47 1.60 -9.03
N LEU A 414 -28.27 1.03 -10.22
CA LEU A 414 -28.81 1.58 -11.46
C LEU A 414 -30.34 1.54 -11.49
N ARG A 415 -30.98 0.44 -11.04
CA ARG A 415 -32.44 0.35 -10.93
C ARG A 415 -33.03 1.40 -9.99
N HIS A 416 -32.32 1.69 -8.90
CA HIS A 416 -32.72 2.72 -7.95
C HIS A 416 -32.31 4.13 -8.37
N ASP A 417 -31.65 4.32 -9.50
CA ASP A 417 -31.04 5.59 -9.90
C ASP A 417 -30.16 6.23 -8.81
N VAL A 418 -29.31 5.43 -8.17
CA VAL A 418 -28.27 5.94 -7.27
C VAL A 418 -27.26 6.74 -8.10
N ARG A 419 -26.97 7.96 -7.63
CA ARG A 419 -26.12 8.93 -8.35
C ARG A 419 -24.76 9.18 -7.71
N HIS A 420 -24.56 8.83 -6.45
CA HIS A 420 -23.30 9.07 -5.73
C HIS A 420 -22.88 7.79 -5.02
N VAL A 421 -21.64 7.36 -5.26
CA VAL A 421 -21.05 6.24 -4.53
C VAL A 421 -19.72 6.62 -3.89
N GLU A 422 -19.49 6.05 -2.71
CA GLU A 422 -18.16 5.97 -2.11
C GLU A 422 -17.57 4.62 -2.51
N ALA A 423 -16.58 4.63 -3.41
CA ALA A 423 -15.89 3.43 -3.85
C ALA A 423 -14.75 3.13 -2.87
N ALA A 424 -14.81 2.00 -2.16
CA ALA A 424 -13.85 1.63 -1.11
C ALA A 424 -13.27 0.22 -1.32
N SER A 425 -12.07 0.00 -0.80
CA SER A 425 -11.32 -1.29 -0.88
C SER A 425 -10.95 -1.75 -2.29
N PHE A 426 -11.00 -0.88 -3.29
CA PHE A 426 -10.55 -1.21 -4.64
C PHE A 426 -9.02 -1.27 -4.69
N LEU A 427 -8.48 -2.41 -5.11
CA LEU A 427 -7.05 -2.57 -5.43
C LEU A 427 -6.77 -2.26 -6.91
N GLN A 428 -7.78 -2.48 -7.74
CA GLN A 428 -7.80 -2.24 -9.19
C GLN A 428 -9.21 -1.82 -9.61
N LEU A 429 -9.33 -1.21 -10.79
CA LEU A 429 -10.63 -0.88 -11.38
C LEU A 429 -11.38 -2.15 -11.75
N THR A 430 -12.71 -2.13 -11.66
CA THR A 430 -13.57 -3.26 -12.04
C THR A 430 -14.57 -2.85 -13.12
N PRO A 431 -15.00 -3.79 -13.99
CA PRO A 431 -16.05 -3.51 -14.96
C PRO A 431 -17.35 -3.01 -14.33
N ALA A 432 -17.72 -3.52 -13.15
CA ALA A 432 -18.93 -3.10 -12.44
C ALA A 432 -18.86 -1.63 -11.99
N LEU A 433 -17.72 -1.20 -11.44
CA LEU A 433 -17.50 0.21 -11.10
C LEU A 433 -17.60 1.13 -12.32
N LEU A 434 -16.99 0.74 -13.44
CA LEU A 434 -17.02 1.53 -14.67
C LEU A 434 -18.43 1.57 -15.28
N HIS A 435 -19.16 0.45 -15.25
CA HIS A 435 -20.55 0.39 -15.64
C HIS A 435 -21.40 1.36 -14.80
N PHE A 436 -21.24 1.36 -13.47
CA PHE A 436 -21.91 2.34 -12.60
C PHE A 436 -21.55 3.78 -13.00
N ARG A 437 -20.26 4.11 -13.06
CA ARG A 437 -19.77 5.48 -13.29
C ARG A 437 -20.25 6.05 -14.62
N TYR A 438 -20.23 5.25 -15.68
CA TYR A 438 -20.40 5.75 -17.05
C TYR A 438 -21.77 5.48 -17.67
N THR A 439 -22.64 4.72 -17.01
CA THR A 439 -24.06 4.70 -17.42
C THR A 439 -24.61 6.13 -17.34
N GLY A 440 -25.23 6.60 -18.43
CA GLY A 440 -25.73 7.96 -18.61
C GLY A 440 -24.66 9.02 -18.88
N ALA A 441 -23.40 8.65 -19.13
CA ALA A 441 -22.38 9.61 -19.55
C ALA A 441 -22.64 10.08 -20.99
N ALA A 442 -22.43 11.37 -21.24
CA ALA A 442 -22.66 11.97 -22.54
C ALA A 442 -21.71 13.14 -22.80
N ILE A 443 -21.47 13.42 -24.08
CA ILE A 443 -20.82 14.65 -24.53
C ILE A 443 -21.93 15.67 -24.79
N GLY A 444 -21.88 16.80 -24.08
CA GLY A 444 -22.87 17.87 -24.21
C GLY A 444 -22.80 18.55 -25.58
N THR A 445 -23.79 19.40 -25.88
CA THR A 445 -23.79 20.24 -27.10
C THR A 445 -22.64 21.24 -27.13
N ASP A 446 -22.05 21.52 -25.96
CA ASP A 446 -20.83 22.31 -25.77
C ASP A 446 -19.54 21.51 -26.02
N GLY A 447 -19.64 20.23 -26.37
CA GLY A 447 -18.50 19.35 -26.60
C GLY A 447 -17.85 18.82 -25.32
N VAL A 448 -18.38 19.13 -24.14
CA VAL A 448 -17.80 18.71 -22.86
C VAL A 448 -18.45 17.42 -22.36
N ALA A 449 -17.63 16.40 -22.14
CA ALA A 449 -18.05 15.14 -21.56
C ALA A 449 -18.49 15.31 -20.11
N ARG A 450 -19.59 14.66 -19.71
CA ARG A 450 -20.11 14.65 -18.34
C ARG A 450 -20.61 13.26 -17.99
N ALA A 451 -20.28 12.81 -16.78
CA ALA A 451 -20.85 11.61 -16.20
C ALA A 451 -22.06 11.98 -15.35
N ALA A 452 -23.15 11.22 -15.47
CA ALA A 452 -24.37 11.47 -14.70
C ALA A 452 -24.32 10.87 -13.28
N ARG A 453 -23.23 10.16 -12.93
CA ARG A 453 -23.05 9.46 -11.65
C ARG A 453 -21.66 9.78 -11.10
N HIS A 454 -21.58 10.10 -9.82
CA HIS A 454 -20.37 10.55 -9.13
C HIS A 454 -19.75 9.43 -8.31
N VAL A 455 -18.42 9.39 -8.29
CA VAL A 455 -17.63 8.44 -7.53
C VAL A 455 -16.66 9.22 -6.67
N VAL A 456 -16.77 9.05 -5.36
CA VAL A 456 -15.71 9.39 -4.40
C VAL A 456 -14.87 8.14 -4.21
N ALA A 457 -13.65 8.13 -4.75
CA ALA A 457 -12.74 7.01 -4.57
C ALA A 457 -11.99 7.17 -3.25
N LYS A 458 -12.27 6.31 -2.27
CA LYS A 458 -11.59 6.32 -0.98
C LYS A 458 -10.35 5.44 -1.04
N VAL A 459 -9.17 6.05 -1.00
CA VAL A 459 -7.88 5.42 -1.30
C VAL A 459 -6.79 5.88 -0.34
N SER A 460 -5.88 4.99 0.00
CA SER A 460 -4.70 5.26 0.84
C SER A 460 -3.39 5.17 0.05
N ARG A 461 -3.39 4.49 -1.10
CA ARG A 461 -2.19 4.17 -1.88
C ARG A 461 -2.11 4.97 -3.19
N PRO A 462 -0.96 5.60 -3.51
CA PRO A 462 -0.81 6.42 -4.71
C PRO A 462 -1.12 5.69 -6.02
N GLU A 463 -0.73 4.42 -6.16
CA GLU A 463 -0.96 3.62 -7.36
C GLU A 463 -2.45 3.38 -7.62
N VAL A 464 -3.26 3.19 -6.57
CA VAL A 464 -4.71 3.07 -6.69
C VAL A 464 -5.32 4.41 -7.06
N ALA A 465 -4.91 5.49 -6.37
CA ALA A 465 -5.35 6.84 -6.68
C ALA A 465 -5.09 7.22 -8.14
N ALA A 466 -3.91 6.87 -8.68
CA ALA A 466 -3.53 7.12 -10.07
C ALA A 466 -4.50 6.45 -11.05
N ALA A 467 -4.88 5.20 -10.78
CA ALA A 467 -5.83 4.46 -11.62
C ALA A 467 -7.23 5.13 -11.62
N PHE A 468 -7.67 5.68 -10.50
CA PHE A 468 -8.94 6.40 -10.41
C PHE A 468 -8.90 7.80 -11.05
N MET A 469 -7.75 8.46 -11.05
CA MET A 469 -7.56 9.77 -11.69
C MET A 469 -7.41 9.66 -13.23
N ALA A 470 -7.00 8.50 -13.72
CA ALA A 470 -6.88 8.23 -15.16
C ALA A 470 -8.26 7.97 -15.81
N PRO A 471 -8.36 8.11 -17.15
CA PRO A 471 -9.50 7.59 -17.87
C PRO A 471 -9.57 6.06 -17.77
N PRO A 472 -10.76 5.46 -17.93
CA PRO A 472 -10.90 4.02 -17.90
C PRO A 472 -10.12 3.37 -19.05
N PRO A 473 -9.44 2.24 -18.82
CA PRO A 473 -8.81 1.46 -19.88
C PRO A 473 -9.76 1.12 -21.03
N ALA A 474 -9.36 1.40 -22.27
CA ALA A 474 -10.18 1.20 -23.47
C ALA A 474 -10.72 -0.23 -23.59
N ALA A 475 -9.89 -1.24 -23.30
CA ALA A 475 -10.30 -2.65 -23.33
C ALA A 475 -11.48 -2.97 -22.38
N MET A 476 -11.59 -2.29 -21.24
CA MET A 476 -12.75 -2.47 -20.34
C MET A 476 -13.99 -1.76 -20.88
N LEU A 477 -13.84 -0.59 -21.52
CA LEU A 477 -14.96 0.08 -22.17
C LEU A 477 -15.50 -0.74 -23.34
N ASP A 478 -14.61 -1.23 -24.22
CA ASP A 478 -14.96 -2.06 -25.37
C ASP A 478 -15.73 -3.31 -24.93
N ARG A 479 -15.26 -3.94 -23.84
CA ARG A 479 -15.94 -5.09 -23.24
C ARG A 479 -17.34 -4.73 -22.72
N LEU A 480 -17.48 -3.61 -22.00
CA LEU A 480 -18.79 -3.17 -21.49
C LEU A 480 -19.76 -2.82 -22.63
N VAL A 481 -19.26 -2.29 -23.75
CA VAL A 481 -20.07 -2.05 -24.95
C VAL A 481 -20.48 -3.37 -25.61
N ALA A 482 -19.55 -4.32 -25.76
CA ALA A 482 -19.84 -5.63 -26.33
C ALA A 482 -20.84 -6.44 -25.50
N GLU A 483 -20.79 -6.30 -24.17
CA GLU A 483 -21.73 -6.92 -23.23
C GLU A 483 -23.08 -6.18 -23.14
N GLY A 484 -23.23 -5.03 -23.81
CA GLY A 484 -24.44 -4.20 -23.78
C GLY A 484 -24.66 -3.45 -22.46
N ALA A 485 -23.65 -3.40 -21.60
CA ALA A 485 -23.69 -2.68 -20.34
C ALA A 485 -23.48 -1.16 -20.52
N LEU A 486 -22.77 -0.75 -21.57
CA LEU A 486 -22.66 0.65 -21.99
C LEU A 486 -22.98 0.78 -23.48
N THR A 487 -23.52 1.92 -23.87
CA THR A 487 -23.62 2.33 -25.27
C THR A 487 -22.27 2.85 -25.78
N ALA A 488 -22.05 2.81 -27.10
CA ALA A 488 -20.85 3.39 -27.70
C ALA A 488 -20.69 4.89 -27.39
N ALA A 489 -21.80 5.62 -27.26
CA ALA A 489 -21.80 7.04 -26.89
C ALA A 489 -21.34 7.27 -25.44
N GLU A 490 -21.82 6.44 -24.50
CA GLU A 490 -21.37 6.48 -23.11
C GLU A 490 -19.89 6.13 -23.00
N ALA A 491 -19.42 5.11 -23.73
CA ALA A 491 -18.00 4.74 -23.75
C ALA A 491 -17.12 5.85 -24.35
N ALA A 492 -17.57 6.52 -25.41
CA ALA A 492 -16.87 7.66 -25.98
C ALA A 492 -16.76 8.84 -24.99
N ALA A 493 -17.83 9.14 -24.25
CA ALA A 493 -17.79 10.13 -23.18
C ALA A 493 -16.88 9.70 -22.02
N ALA A 494 -16.92 8.42 -21.64
CA ALA A 494 -16.13 7.83 -20.56
C ALA A 494 -14.62 7.97 -20.78
N ALA A 495 -14.15 7.81 -22.02
CA ALA A 495 -12.74 7.94 -22.38
C ALA A 495 -12.16 9.35 -22.13
N LEU A 496 -13.02 10.36 -21.97
CA LEU A 496 -12.63 11.77 -21.75
C LEU A 496 -12.74 12.19 -20.28
N LEU A 497 -13.10 11.27 -19.39
CA LEU A 497 -13.40 11.54 -17.99
C LEU A 497 -12.50 10.70 -17.07
N PRO A 498 -12.13 11.22 -15.89
CA PRO A 498 -11.51 10.38 -14.87
C PRO A 498 -12.56 9.42 -14.31
N VAL A 499 -12.09 8.23 -13.90
CA VAL A 499 -12.94 7.25 -13.19
C VAL A 499 -13.56 7.88 -11.94
N ALA A 500 -12.78 8.64 -11.17
CA ALA A 500 -13.27 9.47 -10.09
C ALA A 500 -12.76 10.90 -10.22
N ALA A 501 -13.69 11.86 -10.18
CA ALA A 501 -13.38 13.28 -10.08
C ALA A 501 -13.06 13.71 -8.64
N ASP A 502 -13.32 12.82 -7.66
CA ASP A 502 -13.16 13.07 -6.24
C ASP A 502 -12.36 11.92 -5.61
N ILE A 503 -11.14 12.22 -5.17
CA ILE A 503 -10.25 11.25 -4.53
C ILE A 503 -10.20 11.57 -3.04
N CYS A 504 -10.77 10.70 -2.22
CA CYS A 504 -10.73 10.82 -0.77
C CYS A 504 -9.51 10.08 -0.23
N VAL A 505 -8.50 10.82 0.25
CA VAL A 505 -7.27 10.26 0.80
C VAL A 505 -7.54 9.79 2.22
N GLU A 506 -7.56 8.48 2.41
CA GLU A 506 -7.78 7.85 3.72
C GLU A 506 -6.45 7.59 4.41
N ALA A 507 -6.17 8.40 5.43
CA ALA A 507 -5.05 8.23 6.34
C ALA A 507 -5.40 7.21 7.45
N ASP A 508 -4.78 7.30 8.63
CA ASP A 508 -5.12 6.45 9.76
C ASP A 508 -6.60 6.63 10.20
N SER A 509 -7.37 5.56 10.08
CA SER A 509 -8.83 5.56 10.23
C SER A 509 -9.31 4.34 11.04
N GLY A 510 -10.58 4.36 11.47
CA GLY A 510 -11.22 3.20 12.11
C GLY A 510 -11.62 2.15 11.08
N GLY A 511 -11.51 0.86 11.41
CA GLY A 511 -11.71 -0.21 10.45
C GLY A 511 -10.44 -0.47 9.63
N HIS A 512 -10.57 -0.85 8.36
CA HIS A 512 -9.42 -1.08 7.49
C HIS A 512 -8.60 0.19 7.30
N THR A 513 -7.29 0.09 7.54
CA THR A 513 -6.37 1.21 7.38
C THR A 513 -4.93 0.74 7.23
N ASP A 514 -4.15 1.49 6.44
CA ASP A 514 -2.71 1.30 6.28
C ASP A 514 -1.89 2.07 7.33
N ALA A 515 -2.57 2.68 8.32
CA ALA A 515 -1.97 3.56 9.33
C ALA A 515 -1.19 4.74 8.72
N GLY A 516 -1.64 5.21 7.55
CA GLY A 516 -0.98 6.28 6.79
C GLY A 516 -1.03 7.63 7.50
N SER A 517 0.04 8.41 7.39
CA SER A 517 0.06 9.78 7.92
C SER A 517 -0.57 10.76 6.93
N PRO A 518 -1.57 11.57 7.33
CA PRO A 518 -2.19 12.54 6.43
C PRO A 518 -1.18 13.59 5.94
N TYR A 519 -0.18 13.94 6.76
CA TYR A 519 0.87 14.91 6.42
C TYR A 519 1.79 14.43 5.30
N ALA A 520 1.92 13.12 5.11
CA ALA A 520 2.69 12.53 4.02
C ALA A 520 1.81 12.24 2.79
N LEU A 521 0.62 11.67 3.03
CA LEU A 521 -0.28 11.21 1.97
C LEU A 521 -0.91 12.39 1.22
N MET A 522 -1.45 13.39 1.91
CA MET A 522 -2.18 14.49 1.26
C MET A 522 -1.32 15.24 0.22
N PRO A 523 -0.08 15.69 0.52
CA PRO A 523 0.76 16.35 -0.48
C PRO A 523 1.16 15.44 -1.64
N ALA A 524 1.36 14.14 -1.39
CA ALA A 524 1.69 13.18 -2.44
C ALA A 524 0.52 13.00 -3.41
N MET A 525 -0.69 12.83 -2.90
CA MET A 525 -1.91 12.71 -3.69
C MET A 525 -2.25 14.00 -4.44
N GLY A 526 -1.99 15.16 -3.82
CA GLY A 526 -2.11 16.47 -4.47
C GLY A 526 -1.22 16.60 -5.72
N ARG A 527 0.06 16.20 -5.61
CA ARG A 527 1.01 16.18 -6.74
C ARG A 527 0.60 15.18 -7.83
N LEU A 528 0.11 14.01 -7.43
CA LEU A 528 -0.39 13.00 -8.37
C LEU A 528 -1.59 13.53 -9.17
N ARG A 529 -2.48 14.26 -8.51
CA ARG A 529 -3.58 14.94 -9.18
C ARG A 529 -3.11 16.00 -10.16
N ASP A 530 -2.12 16.82 -9.80
CA ASP A 530 -1.55 17.80 -10.72
C ASP A 530 -0.91 17.14 -11.95
N GLU A 531 -0.25 16.00 -11.78
CA GLU A 531 0.26 15.19 -12.88
C GLU A 531 -0.87 14.66 -13.78
N ALA A 532 -1.90 14.06 -13.20
CA ALA A 532 -3.05 13.53 -13.95
C ALA A 532 -3.77 14.64 -14.74
N MET A 533 -3.97 15.81 -14.14
CA MET A 533 -4.58 16.97 -14.80
C MET A 533 -3.75 17.43 -16.01
N ARG A 534 -2.42 17.52 -15.87
CA ARG A 534 -1.53 17.88 -17.01
C ARG A 534 -1.52 16.82 -18.10
N ARG A 535 -1.52 15.54 -17.71
CA ARG A 535 -1.42 14.41 -18.63
C ARG A 535 -2.68 14.24 -19.48
N HIS A 536 -3.85 14.43 -18.88
CA HIS A 536 -5.13 14.12 -19.50
C HIS A 536 -5.92 15.36 -19.95
N GLY A 537 -5.56 16.55 -19.47
CA GLY A 537 -6.18 17.80 -19.92
C GLY A 537 -7.66 17.93 -19.56
N TYR A 538 -8.09 17.38 -18.42
CA TYR A 538 -9.49 17.43 -18.01
C TYR A 538 -9.96 18.88 -17.83
N PRO A 539 -11.19 19.21 -18.27
CA PRO A 539 -11.73 20.57 -18.15
C PRO A 539 -12.08 20.93 -16.70
N ALA A 540 -12.51 19.94 -15.91
CA ALA A 540 -12.80 20.09 -14.49
C ALA A 540 -11.66 19.51 -13.65
N ARG A 541 -11.26 20.22 -12.59
CA ARG A 541 -10.18 19.79 -11.70
C ARG A 541 -10.63 18.57 -10.90
N ILE A 542 -9.82 17.52 -10.89
CA ILE A 542 -9.96 16.42 -9.91
C ILE A 542 -9.72 16.97 -8.51
N ARG A 543 -10.60 16.66 -7.58
CA ARG A 543 -10.61 17.16 -6.22
C ARG A 543 -10.03 16.14 -5.26
N ILE A 544 -9.24 16.61 -4.30
CA ILE A 544 -8.60 15.78 -3.28
C ILE A 544 -9.30 16.02 -1.94
N GLY A 545 -9.99 15.02 -1.41
CA GLY A 545 -10.54 15.04 -0.06
C GLY A 545 -9.61 14.39 0.96
N ALA A 546 -9.88 14.62 2.25
CA ALA A 546 -9.16 14.01 3.36
C ALA A 546 -10.08 13.20 4.27
N ALA A 547 -9.64 12.02 4.68
CA ALA A 547 -10.25 11.17 5.69
C ALA A 547 -9.20 10.58 6.64
N GLY A 548 -9.63 10.09 7.79
CA GLY A 548 -8.76 9.54 8.83
C GLY A 548 -8.23 10.62 9.77
N GLY A 549 -8.34 10.39 11.09
CA GLY A 549 -7.91 11.34 12.12
C GLY A 549 -8.77 12.60 12.32
N ILE A 550 -9.81 12.84 11.51
CA ILE A 550 -10.64 14.05 11.59
C ILE A 550 -11.75 13.89 12.64
N GLY A 551 -11.49 14.39 13.85
CA GLY A 551 -12.47 14.44 14.94
C GLY A 551 -12.47 15.74 15.76
N ALA A 552 -11.67 16.72 15.36
CA ALA A 552 -11.63 18.03 16.00
C ALA A 552 -11.47 19.14 14.93
N PRO A 553 -11.90 20.39 15.22
CA PRO A 553 -11.72 21.55 14.36
C PRO A 553 -10.29 21.72 13.83
N GLU A 554 -9.29 21.46 14.66
CA GLU A 554 -7.86 21.57 14.34
C GLU A 554 -7.46 20.57 13.24
N ALA A 555 -7.95 19.33 13.34
CA ALA A 555 -7.67 18.29 12.35
C ALA A 555 -8.35 18.61 11.01
N ALA A 556 -9.59 19.12 11.03
CA ALA A 556 -10.28 19.58 9.82
C ALA A 556 -9.56 20.80 9.19
N ALA A 557 -9.15 21.79 10.00
CA ALA A 557 -8.37 22.94 9.55
C ALA A 557 -7.04 22.51 8.92
N ALA A 558 -6.31 21.59 9.56
CA ALA A 558 -5.07 21.03 9.03
C ALA A 558 -5.27 20.34 7.68
N ALA A 559 -6.35 19.57 7.50
CA ALA A 559 -6.68 18.96 6.22
C ALA A 559 -6.87 20.01 5.11
N PHE A 560 -7.61 21.10 5.38
CA PHE A 560 -7.77 22.19 4.42
C PHE A 560 -6.46 22.92 4.11
N VAL A 561 -5.60 23.13 5.12
CA VAL A 561 -4.25 23.70 4.92
C VAL A 561 -3.38 22.78 4.04
N LEU A 562 -3.52 21.46 4.17
CA LEU A 562 -2.84 20.49 3.32
C LEU A 562 -3.43 20.41 1.89
N GLY A 563 -4.44 21.22 1.57
CA GLY A 563 -5.03 21.32 0.24
C GLY A 563 -6.25 20.43 0.01
N ALA A 564 -6.93 19.99 1.08
CA ALA A 564 -8.18 19.26 0.94
C ALA A 564 -9.29 20.14 0.31
N ASP A 565 -9.95 19.61 -0.70
CA ASP A 565 -11.15 20.15 -1.32
C ASP A 565 -12.42 19.82 -0.51
N PHE A 566 -12.40 18.74 0.27
CA PHE A 566 -13.46 18.33 1.19
C PHE A 566 -12.91 17.42 2.29
N VAL A 567 -13.65 17.23 3.37
CA VAL A 567 -13.29 16.31 4.46
C VAL A 567 -14.33 15.23 4.65
N VAL A 568 -13.91 14.07 5.13
CA VAL A 568 -14.78 12.92 5.43
C VAL A 568 -14.52 12.43 6.83
N THR A 569 -15.58 12.22 7.60
CA THR A 569 -15.51 11.68 8.96
C THR A 569 -16.16 10.29 9.03
N GLY A 570 -15.72 9.48 10.00
CA GLY A 570 -16.22 8.13 10.23
C GLY A 570 -16.45 7.85 11.71
N SER A 571 -15.37 7.68 12.49
CA SER A 571 -15.46 7.25 13.90
C SER A 571 -16.34 8.13 14.79
N VAL A 572 -16.36 9.45 14.55
CA VAL A 572 -17.25 10.38 15.30
C VAL A 572 -18.73 10.14 14.98
N ASN A 573 -19.04 9.76 13.73
CA ASN A 573 -20.40 9.52 13.27
C ASN A 573 -20.97 8.21 13.81
N GLN A 574 -20.12 7.24 14.18
CA GLN A 574 -20.57 6.01 14.82
C GLN A 574 -21.13 6.25 16.23
N CYS A 575 -20.68 7.31 16.90
CA CYS A 575 -21.13 7.71 18.22
C CYS A 575 -22.22 8.81 18.13
N THR A 576 -23.24 8.56 17.31
CA THR A 576 -24.42 9.44 17.19
C THR A 576 -25.71 8.66 17.34
N VAL A 577 -26.81 9.36 17.57
CA VAL A 577 -28.13 8.72 17.69
C VAL A 577 -28.54 7.98 16.41
N GLU A 578 -28.18 8.51 15.25
CA GLU A 578 -28.58 7.94 13.96
C GLU A 578 -27.80 6.68 13.56
N ALA A 579 -26.60 6.46 14.12
CA ALA A 579 -25.77 5.33 13.73
C ALA A 579 -26.44 3.98 14.05
N GLY A 580 -26.38 3.04 13.10
CA GLY A 580 -26.95 1.69 13.17
C GLY A 580 -26.10 0.72 13.99
N THR A 581 -25.82 1.06 15.24
CA THR A 581 -25.10 0.20 16.20
C THR A 581 -25.80 0.25 17.55
N SER A 582 -25.54 -0.71 18.43
CA SER A 582 -26.17 -0.78 19.74
C SER A 582 -25.83 0.40 20.65
N ASP A 583 -26.76 0.73 21.54
CA ASP A 583 -26.56 1.75 22.58
C ASP A 583 -25.37 1.42 23.48
N ALA A 584 -25.14 0.14 23.79
CA ALA A 584 -23.96 -0.30 24.54
C ALA A 584 -22.64 0.03 23.85
N VAL A 585 -22.58 -0.08 22.52
CA VAL A 585 -21.41 0.38 21.73
C VAL A 585 -21.30 1.90 21.80
N LYS A 586 -22.40 2.65 21.67
CA LYS A 586 -22.39 4.12 21.73
C LYS A 586 -21.97 4.65 23.09
N ASP A 587 -22.43 4.03 24.18
CA ASP A 587 -22.01 4.34 25.56
C ASP A 587 -20.50 4.12 25.73
N LEU A 588 -19.97 3.02 25.18
CA LEU A 588 -18.53 2.73 25.21
C LEU A 588 -17.73 3.77 24.39
N LEU A 589 -18.18 4.06 23.17
CA LEU A 589 -17.58 5.03 22.25
C LEU A 589 -17.52 6.45 22.86
N ALA A 590 -18.56 6.87 23.59
CA ALA A 590 -18.61 8.18 24.23
C ALA A 590 -17.54 8.38 25.32
N GLY A 591 -17.06 7.29 25.93
CA GLY A 591 -16.05 7.29 27.00
C GLY A 591 -14.60 7.03 26.55
N LEU A 592 -14.34 7.00 25.25
CA LEU A 592 -13.00 6.76 24.71
C LEU A 592 -12.13 8.01 24.74
N ASP A 593 -10.84 7.80 24.96
CA ASP A 593 -9.79 8.80 24.77
C ASP A 593 -8.97 8.50 23.50
N VAL A 594 -8.08 9.41 23.12
CA VAL A 594 -7.28 9.34 21.87
C VAL A 594 -6.51 8.03 21.75
N GLN A 595 -6.01 7.49 22.86
CA GLN A 595 -5.20 6.27 22.92
C GLN A 595 -6.02 5.01 23.19
N ASP A 596 -7.35 5.04 23.11
CA ASP A 596 -8.21 3.89 23.45
C ASP A 596 -8.57 3.00 22.25
N THR A 597 -7.71 3.00 21.23
CA THR A 597 -7.80 2.14 20.03
C THR A 597 -6.53 1.32 19.85
N ALA A 598 -6.61 0.24 19.06
CA ALA A 598 -5.49 -0.62 18.72
C ALA A 598 -5.71 -1.29 17.36
N TYR A 599 -4.62 -1.68 16.71
CA TYR A 599 -4.68 -2.49 15.49
C TYR A 599 -4.85 -3.98 15.81
N ALA A 600 -5.84 -4.60 15.20
CA ALA A 600 -6.13 -6.03 15.26
C ALA A 600 -6.10 -6.63 13.83
N PRO A 601 -5.93 -7.95 13.68
CA PRO A 601 -6.13 -8.61 12.40
C PRO A 601 -7.53 -8.32 11.83
N ALA A 602 -7.62 -8.17 10.52
CA ALA A 602 -8.88 -8.16 9.80
C ALA A 602 -9.45 -9.58 9.71
N GLY A 603 -10.77 -9.72 9.78
CA GLY A 603 -11.42 -11.03 9.64
C GLY A 603 -11.51 -11.47 8.17
N ASP A 604 -11.66 -10.51 7.28
CA ASP A 604 -11.37 -10.59 5.85
C ASP A 604 -9.86 -10.45 5.61
N LEU A 605 -9.32 -11.19 4.64
CA LEU A 605 -7.87 -11.25 4.38
C LEU A 605 -7.03 -11.62 5.62
N PHE A 606 -7.62 -12.34 6.59
CA PHE A 606 -6.99 -12.75 7.84
C PHE A 606 -5.67 -13.49 7.59
N GLU A 607 -5.66 -14.39 6.62
CA GLU A 607 -4.51 -15.20 6.23
C GLU A 607 -3.34 -14.34 5.69
N LEU A 608 -3.64 -13.17 5.11
CA LEU A 608 -2.65 -12.23 4.55
C LEU A 608 -2.14 -11.22 5.59
N GLY A 609 -2.62 -11.28 6.84
CA GLY A 609 -2.17 -10.37 7.90
C GLY A 609 -2.69 -8.94 7.78
N ALA A 610 -3.75 -8.72 6.99
CA ALA A 610 -4.44 -7.43 6.93
C ALA A 610 -4.88 -6.98 8.33
N ARG A 611 -4.93 -5.67 8.56
CA ARG A 611 -5.24 -5.09 9.88
C ARG A 611 -6.39 -4.11 9.81
N VAL A 612 -7.10 -4.03 10.93
CA VAL A 612 -8.13 -3.03 11.20
C VAL A 612 -7.82 -2.31 12.51
N GLN A 613 -8.18 -1.03 12.59
CA GLN A 613 -8.12 -0.26 13.83
C GLN A 613 -9.47 -0.36 14.57
N VAL A 614 -9.41 -0.80 15.82
CA VAL A 614 -10.58 -1.11 16.65
C VAL A 614 -10.43 -0.54 18.05
N VAL A 615 -11.54 -0.44 18.76
CA VAL A 615 -11.55 -0.05 20.17
C VAL A 615 -10.82 -1.10 21.03
N ARG A 616 -10.01 -0.63 21.98
CA ARG A 616 -9.32 -1.49 22.96
C ARG A 616 -9.82 -1.34 24.40
N LYS A 617 -10.44 -0.20 24.75
CA LYS A 617 -10.96 0.04 26.10
C LYS A 617 -12.36 -0.56 26.23
N GLY A 618 -12.61 -1.29 27.31
CA GLY A 618 -13.92 -1.93 27.56
C GLY A 618 -14.21 -3.20 26.75
N THR A 619 -13.26 -3.65 25.93
CA THR A 619 -13.30 -4.92 25.17
C THR A 619 -11.92 -5.58 25.16
N LEU A 620 -11.85 -6.92 25.08
CA LEU A 620 -10.61 -7.67 24.89
C LEU A 620 -10.46 -8.17 23.45
N PHE A 621 -11.38 -7.81 22.55
CA PHE A 621 -11.35 -8.20 21.14
C PHE A 621 -9.96 -8.01 20.49
N PRO A 622 -9.29 -6.84 20.54
CA PRO A 622 -8.01 -6.68 19.85
C PRO A 622 -6.92 -7.61 20.39
N ALA A 623 -6.87 -7.85 21.71
CA ALA A 623 -5.91 -8.78 22.30
C ALA A 623 -6.19 -10.22 21.86
N ARG A 624 -7.46 -10.63 21.86
CA ARG A 624 -7.91 -11.97 21.46
C ARG A 624 -7.68 -12.22 19.98
N ALA A 625 -8.04 -11.28 19.12
CA ALA A 625 -7.82 -11.36 17.68
C ALA A 625 -6.33 -11.47 17.33
N ASN A 626 -5.46 -10.67 17.96
CA ASN A 626 -4.01 -10.79 17.78
C ASN A 626 -3.50 -12.16 18.25
N LYS A 627 -4.00 -12.70 19.37
CA LYS A 627 -3.63 -14.05 19.83
C LYS A 627 -4.08 -15.13 18.85
N LEU A 628 -5.29 -15.05 18.28
CA LEU A 628 -5.75 -15.98 17.25
C LEU A 628 -4.84 -15.96 16.02
N TYR A 629 -4.40 -14.78 15.57
CA TYR A 629 -3.48 -14.67 14.44
C TYR A 629 -2.08 -15.21 14.76
N GLN A 630 -1.56 -14.99 15.98
CA GLN A 630 -0.31 -15.60 16.43
C GLN A 630 -0.39 -17.14 16.42
N VAL A 631 -1.49 -17.70 16.97
CA VAL A 631 -1.75 -19.15 16.96
C VAL A 631 -1.86 -19.65 15.52
N TYR A 632 -2.58 -18.94 14.66
CA TYR A 632 -2.68 -19.28 13.24
C TYR A 632 -1.32 -19.34 12.57
N ARG A 633 -0.40 -18.41 12.86
CA ARG A 633 0.96 -18.43 12.29
C ARG A 633 1.83 -19.54 12.85
N GLN A 634 1.60 -19.96 14.08
CA GLN A 634 2.44 -20.93 14.81
C GLN A 634 2.12 -22.39 14.47
N TYR A 635 0.85 -22.75 14.28
CA TYR A 635 0.40 -24.14 14.16
C TYR A 635 -0.14 -24.47 12.75
N ASP A 636 -0.01 -25.70 12.27
CA ASP A 636 -0.46 -26.09 10.92
C ASP A 636 -1.94 -26.45 10.83
N GLY A 637 -2.58 -26.80 11.95
CA GLY A 637 -4.02 -26.98 12.06
C GLY A 637 -4.53 -26.88 13.50
N LEU A 638 -5.86 -26.95 13.66
CA LEU A 638 -6.54 -26.88 14.96
C LEU A 638 -6.12 -28.00 15.93
N ASP A 639 -5.76 -29.16 15.39
CA ASP A 639 -5.39 -30.36 16.14
C ASP A 639 -3.97 -30.31 16.70
N ASP A 640 -3.13 -29.41 16.17
CA ASP A 640 -1.74 -29.22 16.62
C ASP A 640 -1.61 -28.21 17.77
N ILE A 641 -2.70 -27.48 18.09
CA ILE A 641 -2.71 -26.44 19.12
C ILE A 641 -2.56 -27.08 20.51
N ASP A 642 -1.63 -26.57 21.31
CA ASP A 642 -1.40 -27.06 22.67
C ASP A 642 -2.69 -27.01 23.53
N PRO A 643 -2.90 -27.98 24.45
CA PRO A 643 -4.15 -28.10 25.19
C PRO A 643 -4.56 -26.86 25.99
N GLU A 644 -3.60 -26.10 26.52
CA GLU A 644 -3.87 -24.91 27.31
C GLU A 644 -4.37 -23.75 26.44
N THR A 645 -3.70 -23.50 25.31
CA THR A 645 -4.12 -22.50 24.33
C THR A 645 -5.47 -22.87 23.72
N ARG A 646 -5.69 -24.14 23.34
CA ARG A 646 -6.99 -24.62 22.84
C ARG A 646 -8.10 -24.32 23.84
N ARG A 647 -7.94 -24.77 25.10
CA ARG A 647 -8.92 -24.54 26.16
C ARG A 647 -9.22 -23.06 26.36
N THR A 648 -8.19 -22.22 26.34
CA THR A 648 -8.36 -20.76 26.46
C THR A 648 -9.22 -20.19 25.33
N ILE A 649 -8.97 -20.59 24.07
CA ILE A 649 -9.73 -20.10 22.94
C ILE A 649 -11.19 -20.59 23.01
N GLU A 650 -11.39 -21.89 23.23
CA GLU A 650 -12.73 -22.49 23.26
C GLU A 650 -13.58 -21.94 24.42
N GLU A 651 -13.03 -21.88 25.64
CA GLU A 651 -13.80 -21.47 26.82
C GLU A 651 -13.91 -19.95 26.99
N ARG A 652 -12.85 -19.19 26.67
CA ARG A 652 -12.80 -17.75 26.97
C ARG A 652 -13.13 -16.87 25.77
N TYR A 653 -12.73 -17.28 24.56
CA TYR A 653 -12.88 -16.43 23.37
C TYR A 653 -14.18 -16.79 22.66
N PHE A 654 -14.31 -18.04 22.22
CA PHE A 654 -15.44 -18.51 21.42
C PHE A 654 -16.66 -18.87 22.27
N ARG A 655 -16.41 -19.31 23.51
CA ARG A 655 -17.41 -19.95 24.39
C ARG A 655 -18.13 -21.12 23.68
N ARG A 656 -17.37 -21.81 22.83
CA ARG A 656 -17.75 -22.93 21.98
C ARG A 656 -16.48 -23.72 21.66
N THR A 657 -16.60 -25.01 21.49
CA THR A 657 -15.51 -25.87 21.00
C THR A 657 -15.18 -25.57 19.54
N PHE A 658 -13.98 -25.91 19.09
CA PHE A 658 -13.61 -25.80 17.68
C PHE A 658 -14.49 -26.66 16.78
N ALA A 659 -14.98 -27.81 17.28
CA ALA A 659 -15.89 -28.68 16.54
C ALA A 659 -17.23 -28.00 16.27
N GLU A 660 -17.84 -27.39 17.30
CA GLU A 660 -19.11 -26.66 17.15
C GLU A 660 -18.97 -25.47 16.19
N VAL A 661 -17.90 -24.68 16.32
CA VAL A 661 -17.63 -23.54 15.42
C VAL A 661 -17.40 -24.03 13.99
N TRP A 662 -16.71 -25.15 13.80
CA TRP A 662 -16.52 -25.72 12.48
C TRP A 662 -17.82 -26.23 11.87
N ASP A 663 -18.69 -26.86 12.66
CA ASP A 663 -19.99 -27.35 12.18
C ASP A 663 -20.89 -26.20 11.70
N GLU A 664 -20.97 -25.11 12.47
CA GLU A 664 -21.67 -23.88 12.07
C GLU A 664 -21.08 -23.29 10.78
N THR A 665 -19.75 -23.19 10.71
CA THR A 665 -19.03 -22.64 9.56
C THR A 665 -19.25 -23.50 8.31
N ARG A 666 -19.19 -24.82 8.45
CA ARG A 666 -19.43 -25.78 7.38
C ARG A 666 -20.85 -25.68 6.83
N GLU A 667 -21.86 -25.54 7.68
CA GLU A 667 -23.25 -25.37 7.22
C GLU A 667 -23.42 -24.07 6.41
N TYR A 668 -22.81 -22.98 6.88
CA TYR A 668 -22.84 -21.71 6.17
C TYR A 668 -22.14 -21.80 4.80
N LEU A 669 -20.92 -22.34 4.75
CA LEU A 669 -20.15 -22.45 3.51
C LEU A 669 -20.82 -23.38 2.49
N ARG A 670 -21.46 -24.47 2.94
CA ARG A 670 -22.21 -25.37 2.05
C ARG A 670 -23.27 -24.64 1.22
N LYS A 671 -23.94 -23.64 1.81
CA LYS A 671 -25.02 -22.88 1.16
C LYS A 671 -24.51 -21.72 0.30
N HIS A 672 -23.41 -21.07 0.69
CA HIS A 672 -22.99 -19.79 0.11
C HIS A 672 -21.63 -19.82 -0.62
N ARG A 673 -20.72 -20.71 -0.21
CA ARG A 673 -19.33 -20.77 -0.68
C ARG A 673 -18.82 -22.23 -0.71
N PRO A 674 -19.41 -23.12 -1.52
CA PRO A 674 -19.06 -24.55 -1.52
C PRO A 674 -17.59 -24.81 -1.88
N ALA A 675 -16.98 -23.99 -2.74
CA ALA A 675 -15.56 -24.12 -3.09
C ALA A 675 -14.61 -23.86 -1.90
N ASP A 676 -14.97 -22.92 -1.01
CA ASP A 676 -14.19 -22.68 0.21
C ASP A 676 -14.28 -23.85 1.18
N LEU A 677 -15.45 -24.48 1.27
CA LEU A 677 -15.64 -25.68 2.07
C LEU A 677 -14.74 -26.82 1.56
N ASP A 678 -14.76 -27.10 0.26
CA ASP A 678 -13.91 -28.14 -0.36
C ASP A 678 -12.43 -27.92 -0.06
N ARG A 679 -11.96 -26.67 -0.13
CA ARG A 679 -10.58 -26.30 0.21
C ARG A 679 -10.27 -26.56 1.68
N ALA A 680 -11.19 -26.18 2.56
CA ALA A 680 -11.03 -26.32 4.00
C ALA A 680 -11.05 -27.78 4.47
N GLU A 681 -11.83 -28.64 3.82
CA GLU A 681 -11.83 -30.08 4.10
C GLU A 681 -10.51 -30.76 3.73
N ARG A 682 -9.76 -30.22 2.75
CA ARG A 682 -8.46 -30.75 2.30
C ARG A 682 -7.26 -30.13 3.01
N SER A 683 -7.43 -29.00 3.70
CA SER A 683 -6.33 -28.24 4.31
C SER A 683 -6.64 -27.90 5.78
N PRO A 684 -5.98 -28.56 6.74
CA PRO A 684 -6.13 -28.26 8.17
C PRO A 684 -5.90 -26.79 8.51
N LYS A 685 -4.97 -26.15 7.80
CA LYS A 685 -4.65 -24.73 7.94
C LYS A 685 -5.79 -23.83 7.47
N ALA A 686 -6.38 -24.14 6.32
CA ALA A 686 -7.53 -23.40 5.79
C ALA A 686 -8.76 -23.55 6.69
N ARG A 687 -8.99 -24.77 7.22
CA ARG A 687 -10.03 -25.02 8.23
C ARG A 687 -9.80 -24.19 9.49
N MET A 688 -8.56 -24.14 10.01
CA MET A 688 -8.21 -23.31 11.16
C MET A 688 -8.49 -21.83 10.91
N ALA A 689 -8.10 -21.29 9.74
CA ALA A 689 -8.37 -19.91 9.37
C ALA A 689 -9.89 -19.61 9.43
N LEU A 690 -10.72 -20.45 8.83
CA LEU A 690 -12.18 -20.25 8.82
C LEU A 690 -12.80 -20.31 10.22
N VAL A 691 -12.35 -21.26 11.06
CA VAL A 691 -12.76 -21.35 12.47
C VAL A 691 -12.36 -20.11 13.26
N PHE A 692 -11.18 -19.54 13.02
CA PHE A 692 -10.77 -18.29 13.67
C PHE A 692 -11.52 -17.07 13.12
N ARG A 693 -11.77 -17.02 11.82
CA ARG A 693 -12.54 -15.94 11.16
C ARG A 693 -13.98 -15.86 11.67
N TRP A 694 -14.57 -16.99 12.07
CA TRP A 694 -15.88 -17.01 12.74
C TRP A 694 -15.93 -16.08 13.96
N TYR A 695 -14.86 -15.97 14.75
CA TYR A 695 -14.81 -15.11 15.93
C TYR A 695 -15.00 -13.63 15.59
N PHE A 696 -14.48 -13.16 14.45
CA PHE A 696 -14.61 -11.77 13.99
C PHE A 696 -16.06 -11.47 13.59
N VAL A 697 -16.68 -12.39 12.85
CA VAL A 697 -18.09 -12.30 12.46
C VAL A 697 -18.98 -12.31 13.71
N HIS A 698 -18.72 -13.22 14.65
CA HIS A 698 -19.45 -13.32 15.90
C HIS A 698 -19.30 -12.06 16.77
N SER A 699 -18.07 -11.57 16.93
CA SER A 699 -17.73 -10.35 17.69
C SER A 699 -18.42 -9.11 17.14
N THR A 700 -18.52 -8.99 15.82
CA THR A 700 -19.26 -7.89 15.16
C THR A 700 -20.76 -8.03 15.39
N ARG A 701 -21.34 -9.24 15.27
CA ARG A 701 -22.77 -9.49 15.53
C ARG A 701 -23.15 -9.13 16.97
N LEU A 702 -22.32 -9.51 17.95
CA LEU A 702 -22.54 -9.17 19.35
C LEU A 702 -22.56 -7.65 19.56
N ALA A 703 -21.61 -6.92 18.97
CA ALA A 703 -21.54 -5.47 19.07
C ALA A 703 -22.79 -4.78 18.48
N LEU A 704 -23.29 -5.28 17.34
CA LEU A 704 -24.51 -4.75 16.70
C LEU A 704 -25.79 -5.09 17.48
N ALA A 705 -25.91 -6.33 17.97
CA ALA A 705 -27.08 -6.78 18.73
C ALA A 705 -27.19 -6.09 20.11
N GLY A 706 -26.05 -5.78 20.73
CA GLY A 706 -26.02 -5.04 21.99
C GLY A 706 -26.61 -5.77 23.18
N GLU A 707 -26.53 -7.11 23.23
CA GLU A 707 -27.22 -7.97 24.21
C GLU A 707 -27.08 -7.46 25.67
N PRO A 708 -28.14 -6.85 26.24
CA PRO A 708 -28.10 -6.36 27.61
C PRO A 708 -28.07 -7.54 28.59
N GLY A 709 -27.23 -7.47 29.63
CA GLY A 709 -27.33 -8.38 30.77
C GLY A 709 -26.53 -9.68 30.69
N VAL A 710 -25.72 -9.92 29.65
CA VAL A 710 -24.72 -11.00 29.68
C VAL A 710 -23.46 -10.51 30.40
N PRO A 711 -23.07 -11.07 31.57
CA PRO A 711 -21.83 -10.69 32.23
C PRO A 711 -20.62 -10.92 31.31
N GLY A 712 -19.91 -9.83 31.00
CA GLY A 712 -18.79 -9.83 30.06
C GLY A 712 -19.19 -9.76 28.57
N GLY A 713 -20.43 -9.36 28.23
CA GLY A 713 -20.90 -9.27 26.83
C GLY A 713 -20.06 -8.35 25.94
N THR A 714 -19.60 -7.20 26.46
CA THR A 714 -18.75 -6.26 25.71
C THR A 714 -17.33 -6.76 25.47
N VAL A 715 -16.89 -7.80 26.20
CA VAL A 715 -15.49 -8.27 26.18
C VAL A 715 -15.05 -8.77 24.80
N ASN A 716 -16.01 -9.14 23.96
CA ASN A 716 -15.82 -9.63 22.60
C ASN A 716 -16.25 -8.62 21.54
N TYR A 717 -16.69 -7.40 21.90
CA TYR A 717 -17.19 -6.48 20.88
C TYR A 717 -16.04 -6.06 19.96
N GLN A 718 -16.21 -6.33 18.66
CA GLN A 718 -15.40 -5.74 17.61
C GLN A 718 -16.05 -4.42 17.19
N ILE A 719 -15.40 -3.31 17.50
CA ILE A 719 -15.88 -1.97 17.19
C ILE A 719 -14.79 -1.25 16.41
N HIS A 720 -15.04 -0.98 15.12
CA HIS A 720 -14.11 -0.27 14.25
C HIS A 720 -14.07 1.22 14.62
N CYS A 721 -12.94 1.71 15.11
CA CYS A 721 -12.82 3.09 15.57
C CYS A 721 -11.36 3.52 15.55
N GLY A 722 -11.09 4.75 15.12
CA GLY A 722 -9.77 5.38 15.17
C GLY A 722 -9.68 6.46 16.27
N PRO A 723 -8.49 7.09 16.43
CA PRO A 723 -8.23 8.08 17.47
C PRO A 723 -9.05 9.37 17.34
N ALA A 724 -9.62 9.63 16.15
CA ALA A 724 -10.49 10.77 15.88
C ALA A 724 -11.65 10.91 16.88
N LEU A 725 -12.26 9.79 17.29
CA LEU A 725 -13.35 9.83 18.27
C LEU A 725 -12.86 10.27 19.66
N GLY A 726 -11.68 9.82 20.08
CA GLY A 726 -11.10 10.27 21.35
C GLY A 726 -10.82 11.77 21.36
N ALA A 727 -10.31 12.31 20.23
CA ALA A 727 -10.13 13.75 20.06
C ALA A 727 -11.46 14.50 20.11
N PHE A 728 -12.50 13.97 19.48
CA PHE A 728 -13.85 14.53 19.56
C PHE A 728 -14.41 14.53 20.99
N ASN A 729 -14.28 13.40 21.71
CA ASN A 729 -14.73 13.29 23.10
C ASN A 729 -14.05 14.33 24.00
N ARG A 730 -12.76 14.60 23.78
CA ARG A 730 -12.02 15.66 24.47
C ARG A 730 -12.57 17.06 24.14
N LEU A 731 -12.88 17.33 22.86
CA LEU A 731 -13.46 18.58 22.42
C LEU A 731 -14.82 18.87 23.08
N VAL A 732 -15.70 17.86 23.16
CA VAL A 732 -17.06 18.03 23.67
C VAL A 732 -17.19 17.84 25.19
N ALA A 733 -16.07 17.59 25.89
CA ALA A 733 -16.07 17.43 27.34
C ALA A 733 -16.64 18.68 28.04
N GLY A 734 -17.57 18.47 28.98
CA GLY A 734 -18.25 19.56 29.69
C GLY A 734 -19.35 20.26 28.89
N THR A 735 -19.67 19.80 27.67
CA THR A 735 -20.81 20.28 26.87
C THR A 735 -21.95 19.24 26.86
N PRO A 736 -23.18 19.58 26.44
CA PRO A 736 -24.24 18.60 26.26
C PRO A 736 -23.89 17.45 25.31
N LEU A 737 -23.01 17.71 24.33
CA LEU A 737 -22.54 16.70 23.37
C LEU A 737 -21.63 15.64 24.00
N HIS A 738 -21.24 15.79 25.27
CA HIS A 738 -20.58 14.72 26.02
C HIS A 738 -21.43 13.44 26.04
N ASP A 739 -22.76 13.55 26.21
CA ASP A 739 -23.71 12.44 26.08
C ASP A 739 -23.99 12.15 24.60
N TRP A 740 -23.76 10.91 24.16
CA TRP A 740 -24.00 10.54 22.76
C TRP A 740 -25.47 10.66 22.35
N ARG A 741 -26.39 10.65 23.31
CA ARG A 741 -27.83 10.85 23.05
C ARG A 741 -28.15 12.26 22.56
N GLN A 742 -27.21 13.21 22.73
CA GLN A 742 -27.28 14.57 22.20
C GLN A 742 -26.44 14.75 20.92
N ARG A 743 -25.69 13.71 20.49
CA ARG A 743 -24.84 13.77 19.30
C ARG A 743 -25.66 13.43 18.07
N HIS A 744 -25.87 14.43 17.23
CA HIS A 744 -26.44 14.29 15.90
C HIS A 744 -25.35 14.48 14.85
N VAL A 745 -25.36 13.63 13.82
CA VAL A 745 -24.31 13.59 12.78
C VAL A 745 -24.10 14.93 12.07
N ASP A 746 -25.18 15.69 11.82
CA ASP A 746 -25.13 17.01 11.20
C ASP A 746 -24.57 18.09 12.15
N THR A 747 -24.93 18.02 13.44
CA THR A 747 -24.38 18.91 14.47
C THR A 747 -22.87 18.73 14.62
N ILE A 748 -22.37 17.49 14.56
CA ILE A 748 -20.93 17.20 14.56
C ILE A 748 -20.26 17.83 13.33
N ALA A 749 -20.85 17.68 12.15
CA ALA A 749 -20.32 18.28 10.93
C ALA A 749 -20.21 19.81 11.04
N ASP A 750 -21.24 20.46 11.57
CA ASP A 750 -21.26 21.90 11.83
C ASP A 750 -20.17 22.32 12.82
N LEU A 751 -20.08 21.63 13.95
CA LEU A 751 -19.08 21.94 14.99
C LEU A 751 -17.66 21.88 14.43
N LEU A 752 -17.33 20.83 13.68
CA LEU A 752 -16.00 20.64 13.10
C LEU A 752 -15.69 21.70 12.05
N MET A 753 -16.63 21.98 11.15
CA MET A 753 -16.42 22.92 10.05
C MET A 753 -16.40 24.38 10.52
N ASP A 754 -17.32 24.77 11.41
CA ASP A 754 -17.38 26.12 11.98
C ASP A 754 -16.17 26.40 12.86
N GLY A 755 -15.76 25.42 13.69
CA GLY A 755 -14.53 25.53 14.46
C GLY A 755 -13.29 25.65 13.58
N ALA A 756 -13.18 24.85 12.51
CA ALA A 756 -12.04 24.92 11.60
C ALA A 756 -11.93 26.30 10.93
N ALA A 757 -13.07 26.87 10.50
CA ALA A 757 -13.09 28.21 9.91
C ALA A 757 -12.67 29.29 10.91
N GLN A 758 -13.17 29.21 12.15
CA GLN A 758 -12.79 30.14 13.23
C GLN A 758 -11.30 30.07 13.55
N LEU A 759 -10.72 28.85 13.62
CA LEU A 759 -9.30 28.64 13.87
C LEU A 759 -8.43 29.23 12.75
N LEU A 760 -8.79 28.99 11.49
CA LEU A 760 -8.06 29.53 10.35
C LEU A 760 -8.16 31.05 10.28
N ASP A 761 -9.36 31.62 10.48
CA ASP A 761 -9.56 33.07 10.52
C ASP A 761 -8.72 33.71 11.65
N GLY A 762 -8.77 33.14 12.85
CA GLY A 762 -8.03 33.64 14.02
C GLY A 762 -6.51 33.53 13.88
N THR A 763 -6.02 32.41 13.34
CA THR A 763 -4.58 32.18 13.14
C THR A 763 -4.00 33.15 12.11
N LEU A 764 -4.68 33.30 10.96
CA LEU A 764 -4.22 34.22 9.91
C LEU A 764 -4.27 35.68 10.35
N ARG A 765 -5.27 36.09 11.13
CA ARG A 765 -5.31 37.43 11.75
C ARG A 765 -4.16 37.65 12.73
N THR A 766 -3.85 36.65 13.57
CA THR A 766 -2.74 36.73 14.52
C THR A 766 -1.41 36.95 13.79
N TRP A 767 -1.13 36.20 12.72
CA TRP A 767 0.08 36.36 11.92
C TRP A 767 0.13 37.70 11.17
N SER A 768 -1.03 38.21 10.73
CA SER A 768 -1.11 39.50 10.04
C SER A 768 -0.89 40.70 10.98
N ASN A 769 -1.25 40.57 12.26
CA ASN A 769 -1.17 41.64 13.25
C ASN A 769 0.15 41.62 14.08
N SER A 770 1.00 40.61 13.92
CA SER A 770 2.28 40.49 14.65
C SER A 770 3.49 41.07 13.89
N GLY A 771 3.23 41.81 12.81
CA GLY A 771 4.22 42.54 12.00
C GLY A 771 4.16 44.07 12.13
N GLU A 772 3.34 44.61 13.03
CA GLU A 772 3.42 46.00 13.55
C GLU A 772 4.08 45.99 14.92
#